data_AF-A0A934V5Z5-F1
#
_entry.id   AF-A0A934V5Z5-F1
#
_cell.length_a   1.000
_cell.length_b   1.000
_cell.length_c   1.000
_cell.angle_alpha   90.00
_cell.angle_beta   90.00
_cell.angle_gamma   90.00
#
_symmetry.space_group_name_H-M   'P 1'
#
loop_
_entity.id
_entity.type
_entity.pdbx_description
1 polymer ?
#
loop_
_entity_poly.entity_id
_entity_poly.type
_entity_poly.pdbx_seq_one_letter_code
_entity_poly.pdbx_strand_id
1 'polypeptide(L)'
;MKKLLLLPLAVLAAAIGVSQTSKQSATVEPRHVQILFLGAPTANGPAHDPVERYRVLKKALGTDGIALTYTQDLADLNRTTLDQYDGLMLYGNWKQNEPMDPSQEKALLSYVEDGHAFLPIHCASACFGGSEAFVKLVGGRFKSHETGVFKTTIAAPQHPIMRGYEGFETWDETYVHDRLNDDRTVLQLREKEPWTWVRDQGKGKVFYTAYGHDMRCWDQPEFHELLRRAILWSVGGDVRAKLTAMKLPTLEQEKVILPGYRERKTITEAQKPLSPADSLKLAQVPNGFDISLFASEPDIVNPIQFAWDHKGRAYVIETVDYPNNLQSGNLGHDRIHICEDTNGDGKADKFTLFADKLSIPASAVFANGGLIVTNCSEILFLQDTDGDDKADVRKVLFTGFNTGDTHAGVSNLRYGFDNWIYATIGYSGFKGTVGGKEHSFSTGFFRFKPDGSALEFLQNTTNNTWGLGFTSDFDILGSTANGNPSWYYTFAKDLYAKAGLPQPKTPNEDGNPKFFPASMDIRQVDQMDRYTAAAGHAFYTSERFPAEYRERVAFVTEATGKLVGQFDITAKGAGYVSKQLPNNLYSSADAWSGPVAAETGPDGAVWIADWYNLIIQHNPTPNKNSAGFDAKNGKGNAYESPIRNDSYGRILRVYPTGSKNDVYPKLDPKNLDSLLPALNHPNQFWRLTAQRLIVESGSQTAAAKLKEIVKTNSSSRAALHAVYALQSLGALDTETIKTALASTSRGVRRAGILNAPKDGTLAAAFEEKGAIAAHDPRELAEIFVALSQTTPSESTGKALRATLVAQKDVILDDATLNAAWQAAARNHAAGVLAANTADPATATKNAAPVNLLKDPGFEGPALGVWSLRPYRVDRPGTVEISIAPGGRNGGTALKITSPFPADIGAGADIPVKPNTRYRFGGWIRTENLENKGGRGALFNVHGGETSQTTSGTSDWKEFSLEFNSGSQSQVLLHCLFGGYGGGTGTAYYDDLYLEALGGGDISGSIDAVAKFHAAAGAPPVAVKEIVRKNKPDPAVHERGLAVYNMTCIACHGPDGKGVAGAFPPLDGSPFVTGDPSVPARVVILGLQGPIEVAGQKFESIMPPLTDLKDDQIADVVTYVRQTWSNDAPAVTADTVKQIRAKWGNHGKMLTAPELK
;
A
#
# COMPACT_ATOMS: atom_id res chain seq x y z
N MET A 1 -26.89 47.41 64.33
CA MET A 1 -27.78 47.41 65.51
C MET A 1 -28.37 46.01 65.65
N LYS A 2 -27.95 45.25 66.67
CA LYS A 2 -28.73 44.90 67.87
C LYS A 2 -30.01 44.09 67.54
N LYS A 3 -30.02 42.78 67.84
CA LYS A 3 -30.56 42.17 69.10
C LYS A 3 -32.10 42.06 69.03
N LEU A 4 -32.83 41.01 69.45
CA LEU A 4 -32.57 39.91 70.37
C LEU A 4 -33.81 38.95 70.46
N LEU A 5 -33.55 37.67 70.76
CA LEU A 5 -34.19 36.78 71.77
C LEU A 5 -35.73 36.60 71.90
N LEU A 6 -36.19 35.33 71.92
CA LEU A 6 -36.53 34.56 73.15
C LEU A 6 -36.96 33.09 72.87
N LEU A 7 -36.55 32.22 73.81
CA LEU A 7 -36.65 30.75 73.98
C LEU A 7 -38.08 30.28 74.41
N PRO A 8 -38.46 28.97 74.48
CA PRO A 8 -37.79 27.93 75.30
C PRO A 8 -37.79 26.45 74.82
N LEU A 9 -37.12 25.63 75.62
CA LEU A 9 -36.87 24.18 75.54
C LEU A 9 -38.00 23.33 76.18
N ALA A 10 -38.04 22.06 75.75
CA ALA A 10 -38.46 20.82 76.45
C ALA A 10 -39.93 20.33 76.35
N VAL A 11 -40.11 19.16 75.72
CA VAL A 11 -40.56 17.87 76.32
C VAL A 11 -40.37 16.74 75.28
N LEU A 12 -39.95 15.57 75.76
CA LEU A 12 -39.72 14.30 75.06
C LEU A 12 -41.05 13.59 74.71
N ALA A 13 -41.23 13.10 73.47
CA ALA A 13 -41.85 11.80 73.15
C ALA A 13 -41.88 11.52 71.62
N ALA A 14 -41.27 10.39 71.26
CA ALA A 14 -41.30 9.61 70.02
C ALA A 14 -42.38 9.90 68.94
N ALA A 15 -41.90 10.31 67.75
CA ALA A 15 -42.43 9.90 66.45
C ALA A 15 -41.29 10.05 65.41
N ILE A 16 -40.71 8.94 64.94
CA ILE A 16 -39.78 8.94 63.81
C ILE A 16 -40.64 8.95 62.54
N GLY A 17 -40.80 10.14 61.96
CA GLY A 17 -41.41 10.33 60.65
C GLY A 17 -40.46 9.91 59.54
N VAL A 18 -40.95 9.01 58.69
CA VAL A 18 -40.30 8.53 57.46
C VAL A 18 -40.14 9.69 56.48
N SER A 19 -38.90 10.11 56.21
CA SER A 19 -38.58 10.98 55.08
C SER A 19 -38.57 10.14 53.81
N GLN A 20 -39.56 10.35 52.94
CA GLN A 20 -39.55 9.86 51.57
C GLN A 20 -38.52 10.67 50.77
N THR A 21 -37.31 10.13 50.60
CA THR A 21 -36.40 10.58 49.56
C THR A 21 -36.87 10.01 48.22
N SER A 22 -37.31 10.89 47.32
CA SER A 22 -37.56 10.55 45.93
C SER A 22 -36.27 10.00 45.31
N LYS A 23 -36.24 8.71 44.98
CA LYS A 23 -35.20 8.11 44.13
C LYS A 23 -35.20 8.86 42.79
N GLN A 24 -34.22 9.73 42.58
CA GLN A 24 -33.84 10.19 41.25
C GLN A 24 -33.57 8.92 40.42
N SER A 25 -34.39 8.73 39.38
CA SER A 25 -34.15 7.73 38.34
C SER A 25 -32.74 7.94 37.79
N ALA A 26 -31.82 7.02 38.05
CA ALA A 26 -30.52 7.02 37.37
C ALA A 26 -30.78 7.01 35.85
N THR A 27 -30.25 8.00 35.15
CA THR A 27 -30.37 8.11 33.69
C THR A 27 -29.67 6.90 33.05
N VAL A 28 -30.39 6.14 32.21
CA VAL A 28 -29.81 5.02 31.44
C VAL A 28 -28.87 5.58 30.39
N GLU A 29 -27.58 5.34 30.53
CA GLU A 29 -26.56 5.81 29.59
C GLU A 29 -26.64 5.04 28.25
N PRO A 30 -26.91 5.72 27.12
CA PRO A 30 -27.03 5.06 25.82
C PRO A 30 -25.70 4.49 25.32
N ARG A 31 -25.69 3.22 24.87
CA ARG A 31 -24.51 2.60 24.22
C ARG A 31 -24.86 1.35 23.42
N HIS A 32 -23.96 0.94 22.53
CA HIS A 32 -24.03 -0.32 21.80
C HIS A 32 -23.96 -1.53 22.73
N VAL A 33 -24.46 -2.66 22.23
CA VAL A 33 -24.19 -3.98 22.81
C VAL A 33 -22.75 -4.37 22.47
N GLN A 34 -21.96 -4.76 23.46
CA GLN A 34 -20.56 -5.15 23.31
C GLN A 34 -20.40 -6.66 23.47
N ILE A 35 -19.99 -7.36 22.41
CA ILE A 35 -19.75 -8.81 22.45
C ILE A 35 -18.28 -9.12 22.16
N LEU A 36 -17.65 -9.89 23.05
CA LEU A 36 -16.35 -10.47 22.82
C LEU A 36 -16.51 -11.75 22.00
N PHE A 37 -15.91 -11.81 20.81
CA PHE A 37 -15.86 -13.00 19.96
C PHE A 37 -14.52 -13.69 20.18
N LEU A 38 -14.53 -14.84 20.86
CA LEU A 38 -13.35 -15.67 21.08
C LEU A 38 -13.28 -16.78 20.02
N GLY A 39 -12.30 -16.63 19.12
CA GLY A 39 -12.00 -17.55 18.03
C GLY A 39 -10.82 -18.48 18.32
N ALA A 40 -10.86 -19.74 17.89
CA ALA A 40 -9.64 -20.58 17.85
C ALA A 40 -8.67 -20.16 16.71
N PRO A 41 -7.36 -20.46 16.79
CA PRO A 41 -6.42 -20.14 15.71
C PRO A 41 -6.81 -20.87 14.42
N THR A 42 -6.84 -20.14 13.30
CA THR A 42 -7.18 -20.67 11.96
C THR A 42 -6.28 -21.85 11.53
N ALA A 43 -5.08 -21.98 12.13
CA ALA A 43 -4.18 -23.12 11.93
C ALA A 43 -4.81 -24.49 12.28
N ASN A 44 -5.91 -24.51 13.03
CA ASN A 44 -6.65 -25.74 13.40
C ASN A 44 -7.57 -26.28 12.27
N GLY A 45 -7.57 -25.65 11.09
CA GLY A 45 -8.20 -26.16 9.86
C GLY A 45 -9.13 -25.12 9.20
N PRO A 46 -9.15 -25.02 7.86
CA PRO A 46 -9.83 -23.93 7.14
C PRO A 46 -11.36 -23.98 7.24
N ALA A 47 -11.94 -25.13 7.59
CA ALA A 47 -13.38 -25.28 7.78
C ALA A 47 -13.91 -24.52 9.01
N HIS A 48 -13.04 -24.20 9.97
CA HIS A 48 -13.38 -23.48 11.20
C HIS A 48 -12.58 -22.18 11.32
N ASP A 49 -12.64 -21.30 10.31
CA ASP A 49 -11.91 -20.03 10.30
C ASP A 49 -12.64 -18.92 11.07
N PRO A 50 -12.32 -18.65 12.36
CA PRO A 50 -13.17 -17.84 13.23
C PRO A 50 -13.08 -16.36 12.92
N VAL A 51 -11.94 -15.91 12.40
CA VAL A 51 -11.75 -14.50 12.01
C VAL A 51 -12.60 -14.13 10.80
N GLU A 52 -12.82 -15.07 9.86
CA GLU A 52 -13.80 -14.88 8.79
C GLU A 52 -15.24 -14.87 9.31
N ARG A 53 -15.58 -15.72 10.28
CA ARG A 53 -16.94 -15.74 10.88
C ARG A 53 -17.23 -14.43 11.62
N TYR A 54 -16.25 -13.95 12.38
CA TYR A 54 -16.27 -12.63 12.99
C TYR A 54 -16.49 -11.53 11.97
N ARG A 55 -15.73 -11.54 10.85
CA ARG A 55 -15.84 -10.54 9.78
C ARG A 55 -17.25 -10.49 9.19
N VAL A 56 -17.83 -11.65 8.88
CA VAL A 56 -19.18 -11.77 8.30
C VAL A 56 -20.22 -11.24 9.29
N LEU A 57 -20.14 -11.66 10.55
CA LEU A 57 -21.12 -11.26 11.56
C LEU A 57 -21.04 -9.76 11.89
N LYS A 58 -19.81 -9.23 12.01
CA LYS A 58 -19.58 -7.79 12.24
C LYS A 58 -20.22 -6.94 11.13
N LYS A 59 -20.05 -7.38 9.88
CA LYS A 59 -20.62 -6.74 8.70
C LYS A 59 -22.15 -6.75 8.72
N ALA A 60 -22.74 -7.87 9.14
CA ALA A 60 -24.19 -8.08 9.16
C ALA A 60 -24.92 -7.33 10.30
N LEU A 61 -24.30 -7.24 11.49
CA LEU A 61 -24.97 -6.72 12.69
C LEU A 61 -24.66 -5.25 13.01
N GLY A 62 -23.79 -4.60 12.23
CA GLY A 62 -23.34 -3.25 12.56
C GLY A 62 -24.45 -2.20 12.60
N THR A 63 -25.49 -2.34 11.77
CA THR A 63 -26.67 -1.45 11.75
C THR A 63 -27.60 -1.65 12.95
N ASP A 64 -27.47 -2.77 13.67
CA ASP A 64 -28.30 -3.11 14.84
C ASP A 64 -27.73 -2.58 16.16
N GLY A 65 -26.61 -1.85 16.12
CA GLY A 65 -25.90 -1.37 17.31
C GLY A 65 -25.29 -2.49 18.15
N ILE A 66 -24.90 -3.59 17.49
CA ILE A 66 -24.13 -4.69 18.08
C ILE A 66 -22.69 -4.55 17.61
N ALA A 67 -21.79 -4.25 18.54
CA ALA A 67 -20.36 -4.15 18.30
C ALA A 67 -19.66 -5.46 18.71
N LEU A 68 -18.82 -5.98 17.81
CA LEU A 68 -18.04 -7.20 18.03
C LEU A 68 -16.55 -6.87 18.14
N THR A 69 -15.90 -7.40 19.18
CA THR A 69 -14.43 -7.39 19.31
C THR A 69 -13.91 -8.81 19.20
N TYR A 70 -12.91 -9.02 18.35
CA TYR A 70 -12.29 -10.34 18.16
C TYR A 70 -11.09 -10.53 19.08
N THR A 71 -10.99 -11.72 19.67
CA THR A 71 -9.75 -12.22 20.26
C THR A 71 -9.54 -13.69 19.91
N GLN A 72 -8.27 -14.09 19.91
CA GLN A 72 -7.85 -15.49 19.80
C GLN A 72 -6.96 -15.90 20.98
N ASP A 73 -6.86 -15.05 22.01
CA ASP A 73 -6.04 -15.31 23.19
C ASP A 73 -6.93 -15.88 24.31
N LEU A 74 -6.69 -17.12 24.73
CA LEU A 74 -7.40 -17.71 25.86
C LEU A 74 -7.12 -16.97 27.17
N ALA A 75 -6.01 -16.22 27.28
CA ALA A 75 -5.72 -15.40 28.46
C ALA A 75 -6.78 -14.30 28.67
N ASP A 76 -7.54 -13.92 27.64
CA ASP A 76 -8.66 -12.98 27.75
C ASP A 76 -9.88 -13.55 28.50
N LEU A 77 -9.89 -14.86 28.81
CA LEU A 77 -10.89 -15.47 29.68
C LEU A 77 -10.58 -15.19 31.16
N ASN A 78 -10.58 -13.92 31.51
CA ASN A 78 -10.39 -13.42 32.86
C ASN A 78 -11.40 -12.29 33.14
N ARG A 79 -11.69 -11.99 34.41
CA ARG A 79 -12.71 -10.98 34.76
C ARG A 79 -12.36 -9.56 34.32
N THR A 80 -11.07 -9.19 34.31
CA THR A 80 -10.62 -7.86 33.84
C THR A 80 -11.01 -7.61 32.38
N THR A 81 -10.91 -8.62 31.52
CA THR A 81 -11.32 -8.52 30.12
C THR A 81 -12.82 -8.74 29.96
N LEU A 82 -13.37 -9.82 30.52
CA LEU A 82 -14.77 -10.21 30.32
C LEU A 82 -15.76 -9.14 30.81
N ASP A 83 -15.50 -8.51 31.96
CA ASP A 83 -16.41 -7.50 32.54
C ASP A 83 -16.53 -6.22 31.70
N GLN A 84 -15.71 -6.08 30.64
CA GLN A 84 -15.84 -4.98 29.68
C GLN A 84 -16.93 -5.23 28.63
N TYR A 85 -17.47 -6.45 28.53
CA TYR A 85 -18.41 -6.87 27.50
C TYR A 85 -19.75 -7.33 28.09
N ASP A 86 -20.83 -7.20 27.33
CA ASP A 86 -22.17 -7.68 27.71
C ASP A 86 -22.35 -9.19 27.49
N GLY A 87 -21.50 -9.78 26.64
CA GLY A 87 -21.49 -11.20 26.39
C GLY A 87 -20.22 -11.73 25.73
N LEU A 88 -20.03 -13.04 25.85
CA LEU A 88 -18.99 -13.81 25.18
C LEU A 88 -19.61 -14.72 24.12
N MET A 89 -19.20 -14.57 22.87
CA MET A 89 -19.44 -15.52 21.79
C MET A 89 -18.20 -16.40 21.61
N LEU A 90 -18.39 -17.72 21.62
CA LEU A 90 -17.30 -18.68 21.46
C LEU A 90 -17.49 -19.43 20.15
N TYR A 91 -16.48 -19.41 19.28
CA TYR A 91 -16.45 -20.18 18.05
C TYR A 91 -15.03 -20.72 17.80
N GLY A 92 -14.83 -22.01 17.98
CA GLY A 92 -13.53 -22.63 17.74
C GLY A 92 -13.43 -24.00 18.39
N ASN A 93 -12.33 -24.69 18.09
CA ASN A 93 -11.99 -25.99 18.67
C ASN A 93 -10.84 -25.83 19.67
N TRP A 94 -11.16 -25.48 20.91
CA TRP A 94 -10.18 -25.33 21.98
C TRP A 94 -10.10 -26.58 22.83
N LYS A 95 -8.92 -27.20 22.90
CA LYS A 95 -8.60 -28.25 23.89
C LYS A 95 -9.69 -29.33 24.00
N GLN A 96 -10.08 -29.94 22.86
CA GLN A 96 -11.37 -30.64 22.75
C GLN A 96 -11.63 -31.75 23.79
N ASN A 97 -10.60 -32.48 24.20
CA ASN A 97 -10.71 -33.57 25.19
C ASN A 97 -9.99 -33.25 26.51
N GLU A 98 -9.51 -32.02 26.67
CA GLU A 98 -8.75 -31.57 27.83
C GLU A 98 -9.63 -30.68 28.72
N PRO A 99 -9.31 -30.53 30.01
CA PRO A 99 -9.97 -29.56 30.86
C PRO A 99 -9.57 -28.12 30.48
N MET A 100 -10.47 -27.19 30.75
CA MET A 100 -10.18 -25.76 30.74
C MET A 100 -9.22 -25.42 31.90
N ASP A 101 -8.44 -24.34 31.76
CA ASP A 101 -7.67 -23.84 32.90
C ASP A 101 -8.64 -23.47 34.05
N PRO A 102 -8.40 -23.89 35.30
CA PRO A 102 -9.33 -23.66 36.40
C PRO A 102 -9.62 -22.17 36.69
N SER A 103 -8.64 -21.29 36.44
CA SER A 103 -8.85 -19.85 36.64
C SER A 103 -9.75 -19.26 35.56
N GLN A 104 -9.58 -19.70 34.32
CA GLN A 104 -10.40 -19.29 33.18
C GLN A 104 -11.82 -19.86 33.30
N GLU A 105 -11.96 -21.12 33.72
CA GLU A 105 -13.27 -21.76 33.96
C GLU A 105 -14.05 -21.01 35.04
N LYS A 106 -13.39 -20.69 36.17
CA LYS A 106 -14.00 -19.89 37.23
C LYS A 106 -14.40 -18.49 36.75
N ALA A 107 -13.55 -17.83 35.96
CA ALA A 107 -13.83 -16.51 35.42
C ALA A 107 -15.06 -16.54 34.50
N LEU A 108 -15.11 -17.49 33.57
CA LEU A 108 -16.23 -17.67 32.65
C LEU A 108 -17.55 -17.98 33.39
N LEU A 109 -17.54 -18.96 34.30
CA LEU A 109 -18.74 -19.34 35.06
C LEU A 109 -19.28 -18.15 35.86
N SER A 110 -18.41 -17.47 36.62
CA SER A 110 -18.84 -16.31 37.42
C SER A 110 -19.32 -15.15 36.54
N TYR A 111 -18.69 -14.90 35.39
CA TYR A 111 -19.12 -13.88 34.44
C TYR A 111 -20.56 -14.12 33.95
N VAL A 112 -20.89 -15.36 33.58
CA VAL A 112 -22.25 -15.72 33.16
C VAL A 112 -23.21 -15.70 34.34
N GLU A 113 -22.84 -16.29 35.48
CA GLU A 113 -23.68 -16.32 36.68
C GLU A 113 -24.06 -14.92 37.18
N ASP A 114 -23.19 -13.93 36.96
CA ASP A 114 -23.41 -12.53 37.31
C ASP A 114 -24.42 -11.81 36.39
N GLY A 115 -24.80 -12.41 35.25
CA GLY A 115 -25.84 -11.89 34.36
C GLY A 115 -25.44 -11.67 32.91
N HIS A 116 -24.18 -11.95 32.54
CA HIS A 116 -23.70 -11.73 31.18
C HIS A 116 -24.09 -12.87 30.23
N ALA A 117 -24.11 -12.57 28.93
CA ALA A 117 -24.48 -13.55 27.92
C ALA A 117 -23.33 -14.52 27.59
N PHE A 118 -23.66 -15.78 27.33
CA PHE A 118 -22.74 -16.74 26.73
C PHE A 118 -23.36 -17.39 25.49
N LEU A 119 -22.66 -17.28 24.36
CA LEU A 119 -23.13 -17.73 23.06
C LEU A 119 -22.11 -18.69 22.42
N PRO A 120 -22.03 -19.96 22.85
CA PRO A 120 -21.29 -21.00 22.15
C PRO A 120 -21.95 -21.33 20.80
N ILE A 121 -21.18 -21.27 19.72
CA ILE A 121 -21.64 -21.53 18.36
C ILE A 121 -20.92 -22.74 17.77
N HIS A 122 -21.68 -23.65 17.14
CA HIS A 122 -21.19 -24.79 16.38
C HIS A 122 -20.17 -25.65 17.14
N CYS A 123 -18.90 -25.58 16.74
CA CYS A 123 -17.79 -26.35 17.28
C CYS A 123 -17.44 -26.00 18.74
N ALA A 124 -18.00 -24.93 19.29
CA ALA A 124 -17.84 -24.59 20.71
C ALA A 124 -18.31 -25.70 21.67
N SER A 125 -19.24 -26.57 21.26
CA SER A 125 -19.64 -27.75 22.06
C SER A 125 -18.59 -28.86 22.10
N ALA A 126 -17.56 -28.78 21.26
CA ALA A 126 -16.40 -29.65 21.29
C ALA A 126 -15.26 -29.06 22.16
N CYS A 127 -15.36 -27.82 22.65
CA CYS A 127 -14.34 -27.22 23.50
C CYS A 127 -14.29 -27.85 24.89
N PHE A 128 -13.08 -27.97 25.44
CA PHE A 128 -12.83 -28.31 26.85
C PHE A 128 -13.63 -29.53 27.36
N GLY A 129 -13.71 -30.61 26.59
CA GLY A 129 -14.54 -31.78 26.93
C GLY A 129 -14.15 -32.50 28.22
N GLY A 130 -12.99 -32.20 28.80
CA GLY A 130 -12.57 -32.65 30.13
C GLY A 130 -13.12 -31.81 31.29
N SER A 131 -13.76 -30.67 31.00
CA SER A 131 -14.34 -29.74 31.98
C SER A 131 -15.85 -29.95 32.11
N GLU A 132 -16.27 -30.71 33.14
CA GLU A 132 -17.69 -30.97 33.40
C GLU A 132 -18.50 -29.67 33.62
N ALA A 133 -17.90 -28.65 34.23
CA ALA A 133 -18.58 -27.38 34.45
C ALA A 133 -18.82 -26.62 33.13
N PHE A 134 -17.83 -26.60 32.23
CA PHE A 134 -17.98 -26.04 30.88
C PHE A 134 -19.01 -26.80 30.04
N VAL A 135 -18.97 -28.14 30.03
CA VAL A 135 -19.94 -28.96 29.30
C VAL A 135 -21.37 -28.68 29.78
N LYS A 136 -21.57 -28.58 31.10
CA LYS A 136 -22.86 -28.19 31.68
C LYS A 136 -23.27 -26.78 31.29
N LEU A 137 -22.33 -25.83 31.26
CA LEU A 137 -22.58 -24.46 30.85
C LEU A 137 -23.11 -24.40 29.40
N VAL A 138 -22.43 -25.07 28.45
CA VAL A 138 -22.87 -25.18 27.04
C VAL A 138 -24.15 -26.00 26.89
N GLY A 139 -24.33 -27.00 27.76
CA GLY A 139 -25.55 -27.80 27.89
C GLY A 139 -25.57 -29.08 27.08
N GLY A 140 -24.42 -29.48 26.56
CA GLY A 140 -24.27 -30.62 25.69
C GLY A 140 -22.85 -30.62 25.15
N ARG A 141 -22.33 -31.80 24.86
CA ARG A 141 -21.00 -31.98 24.31
C ARG A 141 -21.10 -32.60 22.93
N PHE A 142 -20.30 -32.09 22.01
CA PHE A 142 -20.14 -32.71 20.69
C PHE A 142 -19.73 -34.19 20.84
N LYS A 143 -20.37 -35.08 20.06
CA LYS A 143 -20.04 -36.51 20.01
C LYS A 143 -19.54 -36.94 18.63
N SER A 144 -20.29 -36.62 17.59
CA SER A 144 -20.00 -37.02 16.20
C SER A 144 -20.75 -36.13 15.22
N HIS A 145 -20.39 -36.17 13.94
CA HIS A 145 -21.14 -35.53 12.87
C HIS A 145 -21.05 -36.32 11.57
N GLU A 146 -21.96 -36.07 10.64
CA GLU A 146 -21.76 -36.29 9.21
C GLU A 146 -21.85 -34.92 8.50
N THR A 147 -22.26 -34.87 7.24
CA THR A 147 -22.58 -33.62 6.54
C THR A 147 -23.82 -33.78 5.68
N GLY A 148 -24.57 -32.71 5.45
CA GLY A 148 -25.75 -32.78 4.59
C GLY A 148 -26.52 -31.47 4.48
N VAL A 149 -27.46 -31.43 3.54
CA VAL A 149 -28.45 -30.34 3.42
C VAL A 149 -29.65 -30.67 4.29
N PHE A 150 -30.06 -29.75 5.15
CA PHE A 150 -31.25 -29.93 5.98
C PHE A 150 -31.88 -28.58 6.35
N LYS A 151 -33.16 -28.63 6.71
CA LYS A 151 -33.89 -27.56 7.39
C LYS A 151 -34.33 -28.07 8.76
N THR A 152 -34.13 -27.26 9.79
CA THR A 152 -34.57 -27.60 11.15
C THR A 152 -36.05 -27.33 11.35
N THR A 153 -36.66 -28.07 12.28
CA THR A 153 -38.02 -27.83 12.77
C THR A 153 -37.98 -26.92 13.99
N ILE A 154 -38.84 -25.90 14.03
CA ILE A 154 -38.96 -25.00 15.17
C ILE A 154 -39.75 -25.69 16.28
N ALA A 155 -39.09 -26.00 17.40
CA ALA A 155 -39.67 -26.71 18.54
C ALA A 155 -40.38 -25.76 19.53
N ALA A 156 -39.95 -24.49 19.61
CA ALA A 156 -40.47 -23.51 20.54
C ALA A 156 -40.89 -22.20 19.84
N PRO A 157 -41.92 -22.19 18.97
CA PRO A 157 -42.29 -21.05 18.13
C PRO A 157 -42.71 -19.79 18.92
N GLN A 158 -43.10 -19.95 20.19
CA GLN A 158 -43.50 -18.84 21.06
C GLN A 158 -42.33 -18.17 21.79
N HIS A 159 -41.15 -18.81 21.80
CA HIS A 159 -39.95 -18.28 22.45
C HIS A 159 -39.55 -16.95 21.78
N PRO A 160 -39.09 -15.92 22.53
CA PRO A 160 -38.76 -14.62 21.95
C PRO A 160 -37.78 -14.67 20.76
N ILE A 161 -36.80 -15.59 20.79
CA ILE A 161 -35.86 -15.79 19.67
C ILE A 161 -36.57 -16.33 18.42
N MET A 162 -37.54 -17.24 18.59
CA MET A 162 -38.15 -17.98 17.46
C MET A 162 -39.45 -17.35 16.94
N ARG A 163 -40.00 -16.35 17.64
CA ARG A 163 -41.27 -15.73 17.27
C ARG A 163 -41.18 -15.06 15.89
N GLY A 164 -41.90 -15.61 14.92
CA GLY A 164 -41.91 -15.13 13.52
C GLY A 164 -40.63 -15.44 12.74
N TYR A 165 -39.75 -16.31 13.27
CA TYR A 165 -38.62 -16.84 12.53
C TYR A 165 -39.07 -18.08 11.74
N GLU A 166 -38.70 -18.18 10.47
CA GLU A 166 -39.18 -19.26 9.57
C GLU A 166 -38.14 -20.38 9.35
N GLY A 167 -36.91 -20.16 9.80
CA GLY A 167 -35.76 -21.03 9.54
C GLY A 167 -35.35 -21.07 8.06
N PHE A 168 -34.19 -21.65 7.81
CA PHE A 168 -33.60 -21.75 6.47
C PHE A 168 -33.07 -23.17 6.23
N GLU A 169 -32.90 -23.51 4.95
CA GLU A 169 -32.22 -24.73 4.52
C GLU A 169 -30.77 -24.40 4.20
N THR A 170 -29.84 -25.20 4.70
CA THR A 170 -28.41 -25.04 4.39
C THR A 170 -27.72 -26.39 4.37
N TRP A 171 -26.59 -26.47 3.68
CA TRP A 171 -25.61 -27.52 3.94
C TRP A 171 -24.81 -27.16 5.20
N ASP A 172 -24.63 -28.12 6.11
CA ASP A 172 -23.82 -27.97 7.32
C ASP A 172 -23.32 -29.34 7.83
N GLU A 173 -22.47 -29.35 8.86
CA GLU A 173 -22.11 -30.58 9.58
C GLU A 173 -23.30 -31.07 10.41
N THR A 174 -23.66 -32.34 10.28
CA THR A 174 -24.82 -32.92 10.97
C THR A 174 -24.45 -33.40 12.38
N TYR A 175 -24.13 -32.47 13.28
CA TYR A 175 -23.76 -32.74 14.67
C TYR A 175 -24.75 -33.65 15.41
N VAL A 176 -24.20 -34.43 16.32
CA VAL A 176 -24.87 -35.25 17.33
C VAL A 176 -24.18 -34.97 18.67
N HIS A 177 -24.97 -34.82 19.72
CA HIS A 177 -24.46 -34.47 21.05
C HIS A 177 -24.64 -35.60 22.07
N ASP A 178 -23.76 -35.65 23.06
CA ASP A 178 -23.95 -36.40 24.30
C ASP A 178 -23.92 -35.47 25.52
N ARG A 179 -24.09 -36.05 26.73
CA ARG A 179 -24.07 -35.33 28.01
C ARG A 179 -25.00 -34.11 28.02
N LEU A 180 -26.16 -34.31 27.42
CA LEU A 180 -27.21 -33.33 27.32
C LEU A 180 -27.85 -33.10 28.71
N ASN A 181 -27.71 -31.90 29.29
CA ASN A 181 -28.48 -31.46 30.47
C ASN A 181 -30.01 -31.56 30.29
N ASP A 182 -30.77 -31.74 31.37
CA ASP A 182 -32.24 -31.78 31.29
C ASP A 182 -32.91 -30.39 31.33
N ASP A 183 -32.16 -29.34 31.68
CA ASP A 183 -32.64 -27.97 31.91
C ASP A 183 -32.69 -27.08 30.65
N ARG A 184 -32.43 -27.65 29.47
CA ARG A 184 -32.48 -26.91 28.19
C ARG A 184 -33.91 -26.62 27.77
N THR A 185 -34.12 -25.43 27.22
CA THR A 185 -35.25 -25.16 26.33
C THR A 185 -34.80 -25.33 24.88
N VAL A 186 -35.24 -26.41 24.23
CA VAL A 186 -34.91 -26.68 22.82
C VAL A 186 -35.74 -25.77 21.91
N LEU A 187 -35.05 -25.01 21.07
CA LEU A 187 -35.67 -24.06 20.13
C LEU A 187 -35.83 -24.63 18.73
N GLN A 188 -34.86 -25.43 18.27
CA GLN A 188 -34.87 -26.09 16.96
C GLN A 188 -34.40 -27.54 17.07
N LEU A 189 -34.95 -28.40 16.22
CA LEU A 189 -34.60 -29.81 16.08
C LEU A 189 -34.14 -30.11 14.64
N ARG A 190 -33.08 -30.90 14.48
CA ARG A 190 -32.82 -31.62 13.22
C ARG A 190 -33.34 -33.04 13.41
N GLU A 191 -34.50 -33.32 12.83
CA GLU A 191 -35.27 -34.53 13.13
C GLU A 191 -35.55 -34.67 14.64
N LYS A 192 -34.80 -35.54 15.34
CA LYS A 192 -34.88 -35.74 16.80
C LYS A 192 -33.71 -35.12 17.56
N GLU A 193 -32.65 -34.68 16.87
CA GLU A 193 -31.46 -34.12 17.48
C GLU A 193 -31.71 -32.66 17.88
N PRO A 194 -31.49 -32.26 19.16
CA PRO A 194 -31.50 -30.86 19.56
C PRO A 194 -30.47 -30.08 18.75
N TRP A 195 -30.90 -29.02 18.07
CA TRP A 195 -30.04 -28.26 17.17
C TRP A 195 -29.67 -26.89 17.73
N THR A 196 -30.66 -26.21 18.30
CA THR A 196 -30.52 -24.89 18.89
C THR A 196 -31.28 -24.88 20.20
N TRP A 197 -30.67 -24.37 21.27
CA TRP A 197 -31.29 -24.33 22.60
C TRP A 197 -30.82 -23.15 23.43
N VAL A 198 -31.57 -22.90 24.50
CA VAL A 198 -31.18 -21.94 25.54
C VAL A 198 -31.24 -22.58 26.93
N ARG A 199 -30.51 -21.96 27.86
CA ARG A 199 -30.51 -22.27 29.30
C ARG A 199 -30.24 -20.98 30.09
N ASP A 200 -30.68 -20.97 31.34
CA ASP A 200 -30.25 -19.98 32.33
C ASP A 200 -29.10 -20.55 33.19
N GLN A 201 -28.06 -19.75 33.45
CA GLN A 201 -26.97 -20.07 34.37
C GLN A 201 -26.83 -18.91 35.36
N GLY A 202 -27.17 -19.13 36.63
CA GLY A 202 -27.27 -18.03 37.60
C GLY A 202 -28.26 -16.97 37.11
N LYS A 203 -27.79 -15.73 36.94
CA LYS A 203 -28.58 -14.63 36.34
C LYS A 203 -28.41 -14.52 34.82
N GLY A 204 -27.38 -15.17 34.26
CA GLY A 204 -27.03 -15.07 32.85
C GLY A 204 -27.78 -16.06 31.98
N LYS A 205 -27.60 -15.85 30.67
CA LYS A 205 -28.31 -16.58 29.62
C LYS A 205 -27.33 -17.23 28.67
N VAL A 206 -27.56 -18.50 28.40
CA VAL A 206 -26.78 -19.29 27.45
C VAL A 206 -27.63 -19.58 26.22
N PHE A 207 -27.07 -19.30 25.04
CA PHE A 207 -27.62 -19.71 23.76
C PHE A 207 -26.61 -20.61 23.03
N TYR A 208 -27.06 -21.77 22.55
CA TYR A 208 -26.26 -22.62 21.69
C TYR A 208 -26.98 -22.91 20.39
N THR A 209 -26.21 -22.99 19.30
CA THR A 209 -26.66 -23.55 18.03
C THR A 209 -25.58 -24.39 17.40
N ALA A 210 -25.94 -25.55 16.85
CA ALA A 210 -25.02 -26.42 16.12
C ALA A 210 -24.75 -25.94 14.68
N TYR A 211 -25.51 -24.95 14.18
CA TYR A 211 -25.22 -24.29 12.90
C TYR A 211 -23.87 -23.56 12.92
N GLY A 212 -23.12 -23.64 11.83
CA GLY A 212 -22.00 -22.73 11.58
C GLY A 212 -20.69 -23.38 11.15
N HIS A 213 -20.68 -24.58 10.57
CA HIS A 213 -19.46 -25.13 9.98
C HIS A 213 -19.04 -24.32 8.75
N ASP A 214 -19.95 -24.21 7.77
CA ASP A 214 -19.64 -23.80 6.40
C ASP A 214 -20.09 -22.37 6.08
N MET A 215 -19.39 -21.71 5.16
CA MET A 215 -19.77 -20.38 4.68
C MET A 215 -21.18 -20.32 4.09
N ARG A 216 -21.69 -21.41 3.50
CA ARG A 216 -23.08 -21.49 3.03
C ARG A 216 -24.11 -21.23 4.11
N CYS A 217 -23.78 -21.51 5.38
CA CYS A 217 -24.60 -21.17 6.54
C CYS A 217 -24.36 -19.72 6.98
N TRP A 218 -23.09 -19.30 7.04
CA TRP A 218 -22.70 -17.94 7.41
C TRP A 218 -23.12 -16.87 6.39
N ASP A 219 -23.41 -17.23 5.15
CA ASP A 219 -23.89 -16.30 4.11
C ASP A 219 -25.43 -16.14 4.14
N GLN A 220 -26.15 -16.88 5.00
CA GLN A 220 -27.61 -16.80 5.09
C GLN A 220 -28.06 -15.60 5.96
N PRO A 221 -28.88 -14.68 5.44
CA PRO A 221 -29.47 -13.60 6.24
C PRO A 221 -30.28 -14.12 7.44
N GLU A 222 -30.95 -15.26 7.29
CA GLU A 222 -31.72 -15.90 8.35
C GLU A 222 -30.83 -16.38 9.50
N PHE A 223 -29.58 -16.79 9.22
CA PHE A 223 -28.63 -17.15 10.26
C PHE A 223 -28.14 -15.91 11.02
N HIS A 224 -27.88 -14.81 10.33
CA HIS A 224 -27.56 -13.53 10.98
C HIS A 224 -28.71 -13.07 11.88
N GLU A 225 -29.95 -13.19 11.41
CA GLU A 225 -31.15 -12.84 12.17
C GLU A 225 -31.31 -13.73 13.42
N LEU A 226 -31.05 -15.03 13.31
CA LEU A 226 -31.04 -15.94 14.46
C LEU A 226 -30.01 -15.50 15.51
N LEU A 227 -28.78 -15.21 15.09
CA LEU A 227 -27.71 -14.77 15.98
C LEU A 227 -28.00 -13.39 16.59
N ARG A 228 -28.54 -12.45 15.82
CA ARG A 228 -28.98 -11.13 16.31
C ARG A 228 -30.02 -11.28 17.43
N ARG A 229 -31.05 -12.11 17.21
CA ARG A 229 -32.11 -12.39 18.20
C ARG A 229 -31.56 -13.08 19.44
N ALA A 230 -30.64 -14.01 19.26
CA ALA A 230 -29.95 -14.69 20.36
C ALA A 230 -29.15 -13.69 21.22
N ILE A 231 -28.34 -12.83 20.59
CA ILE A 231 -27.57 -11.79 21.29
C ILE A 231 -28.50 -10.89 22.10
N LEU A 232 -29.52 -10.31 21.47
CA LEU A 232 -30.43 -9.38 22.14
C LEU A 232 -31.25 -10.05 23.25
N TRP A 233 -31.59 -11.33 23.11
CA TRP A 233 -32.25 -12.07 24.18
C TRP A 233 -31.31 -12.34 25.36
N SER A 234 -30.06 -12.74 25.08
CA SER A 234 -29.11 -13.19 26.09
C SER A 234 -28.53 -12.06 26.96
N VAL A 235 -28.30 -10.86 26.41
CA VAL A 235 -27.68 -9.73 27.16
C VAL A 235 -28.60 -9.08 28.21
N GLY A 236 -29.85 -9.53 28.32
CA GLY A 236 -30.78 -9.09 29.37
C GLY A 236 -31.52 -7.77 29.08
N GLY A 237 -32.34 -7.35 30.05
CA GLY A 237 -33.20 -6.16 29.93
C GLY A 237 -32.43 -4.84 29.98
N ASP A 238 -31.47 -4.72 30.88
CA ASP A 238 -30.76 -3.47 31.14
C ASP A 238 -29.86 -3.06 29.97
N VAL A 239 -29.13 -4.01 29.38
CA VAL A 239 -28.31 -3.75 28.18
C VAL A 239 -29.19 -3.36 26.99
N ARG A 240 -30.32 -4.04 26.78
CA ARG A 240 -31.29 -3.66 25.75
C ARG A 240 -31.89 -2.28 25.96
N ALA A 241 -32.11 -1.87 27.21
CA ALA A 241 -32.58 -0.53 27.52
C ALA A 241 -31.54 0.53 27.13
N LYS A 242 -30.24 0.28 27.35
CA LYS A 242 -29.14 1.16 26.88
C LYS A 242 -29.08 1.26 25.36
N LEU A 243 -29.21 0.15 24.65
CA LEU A 243 -29.27 0.14 23.18
C LEU A 243 -30.50 0.94 22.68
N THR A 244 -31.67 0.69 23.27
CA THR A 244 -32.91 1.41 22.92
C THR A 244 -32.77 2.91 23.17
N ALA A 245 -32.10 3.31 24.25
CA ALA A 245 -31.85 4.71 24.59
C ALA A 245 -30.94 5.42 23.57
N MET A 246 -30.16 4.69 22.76
CA MET A 246 -29.36 5.29 21.69
C MET A 246 -30.22 5.92 20.60
N LYS A 247 -31.44 5.41 20.41
CA LYS A 247 -32.33 5.80 19.30
C LYS A 247 -31.58 5.75 17.97
N LEU A 248 -31.15 4.54 17.60
CA LEU A 248 -30.49 4.30 16.31
C LEU A 248 -31.35 4.85 15.17
N PRO A 249 -30.75 5.48 14.15
CA PRO A 249 -31.50 6.09 13.06
C PRO A 249 -32.18 5.02 12.20
N THR A 250 -33.33 5.37 11.63
CA THR A 250 -33.92 4.58 10.55
C THR A 250 -33.17 4.88 9.25
N LEU A 251 -32.66 3.85 8.59
CA LEU A 251 -31.87 3.97 7.36
C LEU A 251 -32.78 4.12 6.14
N GLU A 252 -33.37 5.31 5.98
CA GLU A 252 -34.23 5.62 4.83
C GLU A 252 -33.48 5.46 3.50
N GLN A 253 -34.14 4.84 2.52
CA GLN A 253 -33.62 4.69 1.16
C GLN A 253 -34.18 5.76 0.23
N GLU A 254 -33.44 6.07 -0.83
CA GLU A 254 -33.88 6.91 -1.94
C GLU A 254 -33.49 6.30 -3.30
N LYS A 255 -34.18 6.72 -4.36
CA LYS A 255 -33.88 6.26 -5.72
C LYS A 255 -32.61 6.93 -6.24
N VAL A 256 -31.70 6.14 -6.77
CA VAL A 256 -30.41 6.60 -7.29
C VAL A 256 -30.04 5.85 -8.57
N ILE A 257 -28.98 6.31 -9.24
CA ILE A 257 -28.30 5.54 -10.29
C ILE A 257 -26.83 5.47 -9.89
N LEU A 258 -26.41 4.30 -9.43
CA LEU A 258 -25.05 4.05 -8.96
C LEU A 258 -24.43 2.80 -9.62
N PRO A 259 -23.11 2.78 -9.79
CA PRO A 259 -22.42 1.58 -10.25
C PRO A 259 -22.43 0.50 -9.17
N GLY A 260 -22.87 -0.70 -9.50
CA GLY A 260 -22.72 -1.89 -8.66
C GLY A 260 -21.65 -2.81 -9.23
N TYR A 261 -20.38 -2.50 -8.97
CA TYR A 261 -19.25 -3.32 -9.45
C TYR A 261 -19.24 -4.74 -8.83
N ARG A 262 -19.73 -4.87 -7.59
CA ARG A 262 -19.80 -6.16 -6.89
C ARG A 262 -20.86 -7.06 -7.51
N GLU A 263 -22.04 -6.50 -7.77
CA GLU A 263 -23.20 -7.21 -8.32
C GLU A 263 -23.22 -7.23 -9.85
N ARG A 264 -22.31 -6.47 -10.49
CA ARG A 264 -22.27 -6.21 -11.94
C ARG A 264 -23.60 -5.71 -12.50
N LYS A 265 -24.31 -4.88 -11.74
CA LYS A 265 -25.59 -4.29 -12.12
C LYS A 265 -25.72 -2.89 -11.56
N THR A 266 -26.62 -2.10 -12.13
CA THR A 266 -26.94 -0.76 -11.59
C THR A 266 -27.60 -0.90 -10.22
N ILE A 267 -27.14 -0.10 -9.27
CA ILE A 267 -27.78 0.07 -7.97
C ILE A 267 -28.82 1.20 -8.10
N THR A 268 -30.08 0.87 -7.82
CA THR A 268 -31.23 1.76 -8.06
C THR A 268 -31.77 2.42 -6.79
N GLU A 269 -31.35 1.94 -5.62
CA GLU A 269 -31.70 2.49 -4.32
C GLU A 269 -30.46 2.55 -3.44
N ALA A 270 -30.35 3.59 -2.62
CA ALA A 270 -29.29 3.73 -1.63
C ALA A 270 -29.80 4.52 -0.42
N GLN A 271 -29.08 4.40 0.69
CA GLN A 271 -29.42 5.12 1.91
C GLN A 271 -29.31 6.64 1.69
N LYS A 272 -30.21 7.40 2.29
CA LYS A 272 -30.07 8.86 2.43
C LYS A 272 -28.93 9.24 3.39
N PRO A 273 -28.37 10.45 3.26
CA PRO A 273 -27.40 10.94 4.24
C PRO A 273 -28.06 11.10 5.62
N LEU A 274 -27.28 10.88 6.67
CA LEU A 274 -27.69 11.03 8.07
C LEU A 274 -27.14 12.33 8.65
N SER A 275 -27.80 12.84 9.70
CA SER A 275 -27.23 13.91 10.52
C SER A 275 -25.91 13.45 11.15
N PRO A 276 -24.96 14.36 11.47
CA PRO A 276 -23.72 14.00 12.16
C PRO A 276 -23.96 13.19 13.44
N ALA A 277 -24.95 13.59 14.24
CA ALA A 277 -25.30 12.91 15.49
C ALA A 277 -25.86 11.50 15.27
N ASP A 278 -26.67 11.29 14.23
CA ASP A 278 -27.24 9.98 13.93
C ASP A 278 -26.22 9.02 13.32
N SER A 279 -25.38 9.52 12.43
CA SER A 279 -24.30 8.70 11.86
C SER A 279 -23.28 8.26 12.90
N LEU A 280 -22.97 9.12 13.88
CA LEU A 280 -22.05 8.77 14.97
C LEU A 280 -22.57 7.58 15.80
N LYS A 281 -23.90 7.39 15.89
CA LYS A 281 -24.50 6.22 16.55
C LYS A 281 -24.27 4.91 15.80
N LEU A 282 -23.82 4.97 14.53
CA LEU A 282 -23.47 3.81 13.70
C LEU A 282 -21.95 3.58 13.63
N ALA A 283 -21.15 4.47 14.23
CA ALA A 283 -19.71 4.32 14.33
C ALA A 283 -19.34 3.36 15.46
N GLN A 284 -18.35 2.50 15.21
CA GLN A 284 -17.79 1.57 16.17
C GLN A 284 -16.29 1.86 16.33
N VAL A 285 -15.84 1.95 17.58
CA VAL A 285 -14.44 2.06 17.99
C VAL A 285 -14.11 0.91 18.96
N PRO A 286 -12.82 0.58 19.20
CA PRO A 286 -12.45 -0.43 20.18
C PRO A 286 -13.09 -0.18 21.55
N ASN A 287 -13.42 -1.25 22.27
CA ASN A 287 -13.92 -1.10 23.63
C ASN A 287 -12.88 -0.38 24.52
N GLY A 288 -13.35 0.49 25.42
CA GLY A 288 -12.49 1.39 26.19
C GLY A 288 -11.99 2.62 25.41
N PHE A 289 -12.53 2.88 24.22
CA PHE A 289 -12.34 4.11 23.47
C PHE A 289 -13.67 4.84 23.27
N ASP A 290 -13.58 6.17 23.24
CA ASP A 290 -14.66 7.06 22.86
C ASP A 290 -14.39 7.66 21.47
N ILE A 291 -15.47 8.10 20.83
CA ILE A 291 -15.44 8.88 19.59
C ILE A 291 -16.20 10.18 19.79
N SER A 292 -15.63 11.29 19.31
CA SER A 292 -16.29 12.60 19.32
C SER A 292 -16.24 13.28 17.96
N LEU A 293 -17.28 14.06 17.67
CA LEU A 293 -17.33 14.94 16.51
C LEU A 293 -16.61 16.25 16.85
N PHE A 294 -15.56 16.58 16.09
CA PHE A 294 -14.83 17.84 16.24
C PHE A 294 -15.43 18.96 15.37
N ALA A 295 -15.70 18.68 14.10
CA ALA A 295 -16.33 19.61 13.16
C ALA A 295 -17.16 18.85 12.12
N SER A 296 -18.18 19.50 11.55
CA SER A 296 -19.02 18.95 10.48
C SER A 296 -19.62 20.05 9.60
N GLU A 297 -20.43 19.65 8.63
CA GLU A 297 -21.30 20.58 7.91
C GLU A 297 -22.21 21.39 8.87
N PRO A 298 -22.58 22.65 8.52
CA PRO A 298 -22.16 23.39 7.33
C PRO A 298 -20.79 24.08 7.44
N ASP A 299 -20.15 24.06 8.62
CA ASP A 299 -18.91 24.79 8.87
C ASP A 299 -17.71 24.19 8.14
N ILE A 300 -17.69 22.87 7.98
CA ILE A 300 -16.70 22.11 7.20
C ILE A 300 -17.41 21.13 6.28
N VAL A 301 -17.04 21.09 5.00
CA VAL A 301 -17.54 20.13 4.01
C VAL A 301 -16.39 19.48 3.28
N ASN A 302 -16.56 18.23 2.88
CA ASN A 302 -15.59 17.43 2.18
C ASN A 302 -14.13 17.55 2.69
N PRO A 303 -13.86 17.31 4.00
CA PRO A 303 -12.51 17.38 4.52
C PRO A 303 -11.67 16.24 3.94
N ILE A 304 -10.51 16.56 3.36
CA ILE A 304 -9.61 15.57 2.77
C ILE A 304 -8.33 15.35 3.60
N GLN A 305 -7.84 16.40 4.27
CA GLN A 305 -6.65 16.36 5.11
C GLN A 305 -6.66 17.54 6.10
N PHE A 306 -5.87 17.43 7.16
CA PHE A 306 -5.65 18.50 8.11
C PHE A 306 -4.16 18.62 8.49
N ALA A 307 -3.73 19.82 8.88
CA ALA A 307 -2.43 20.12 9.46
C ALA A 307 -2.62 20.93 10.75
N TRP A 308 -1.64 20.92 11.66
CA TRP A 308 -1.73 21.70 12.89
C TRP A 308 -0.59 22.70 13.02
N ASP A 309 -0.92 23.90 13.49
CA ASP A 309 0.06 24.93 13.81
C ASP A 309 0.71 24.70 15.19
N HIS A 310 1.68 25.55 15.55
CA HIS A 310 2.38 25.46 16.82
C HIS A 310 1.53 25.81 18.06
N LYS A 311 0.27 26.24 17.85
CA LYS A 311 -0.74 26.45 18.90
C LYS A 311 -1.70 25.25 19.02
N GLY A 312 -1.62 24.29 18.10
CA GLY A 312 -2.48 23.11 18.03
C GLY A 312 -3.82 23.33 17.31
N ARG A 313 -3.98 24.45 16.58
CA ARG A 313 -5.18 24.73 15.78
C ARG A 313 -5.18 23.90 14.51
N ALA A 314 -6.33 23.36 14.12
CA ALA A 314 -6.44 22.50 12.94
C ALA A 314 -6.71 23.31 11.67
N TYR A 315 -5.84 23.21 10.68
CA TYR A 315 -6.00 23.76 9.34
C TYR A 315 -6.54 22.66 8.44
N VAL A 316 -7.81 22.74 8.08
CA VAL A 316 -8.57 21.71 7.38
C VAL A 316 -8.67 22.06 5.91
N ILE A 317 -8.26 21.15 5.04
CA ILE A 317 -8.46 21.25 3.60
C ILE A 317 -9.85 20.73 3.24
N GLU A 318 -10.65 21.58 2.59
CA GLU A 318 -11.96 21.23 2.05
C GLU A 318 -11.89 21.22 0.53
N THR A 319 -12.42 20.15 -0.09
CA THR A 319 -12.47 20.04 -1.54
C THR A 319 -13.89 19.83 -2.07
N VAL A 320 -14.38 20.82 -2.80
CA VAL A 320 -15.63 20.80 -3.56
C VAL A 320 -15.39 20.65 -5.06
N ASP A 321 -14.17 20.98 -5.52
CA ASP A 321 -13.77 20.84 -6.92
C ASP A 321 -13.38 19.39 -7.28
N TYR A 322 -12.92 18.59 -6.32
CA TYR A 322 -12.56 17.19 -6.56
C TYR A 322 -13.80 16.33 -6.92
N PRO A 323 -13.72 15.40 -7.88
CA PRO A 323 -12.54 15.08 -8.70
C PRO A 323 -12.45 15.82 -10.04
N ASN A 324 -13.55 16.35 -10.57
CA ASN A 324 -13.65 16.72 -11.98
C ASN A 324 -13.56 18.22 -12.28
N ASN A 325 -13.72 19.10 -11.30
CA ASN A 325 -13.77 20.55 -11.52
C ASN A 325 -12.37 21.18 -11.48
N LEU A 326 -11.49 20.74 -12.37
CA LEU A 326 -10.13 21.31 -12.49
C LEU A 326 -10.18 22.78 -12.91
N GLN A 327 -9.65 23.65 -12.04
CA GLN A 327 -9.51 25.08 -12.28
C GLN A 327 -8.03 25.44 -12.47
N SER A 328 -7.78 26.52 -13.22
CA SER A 328 -6.43 27.04 -13.44
C SER A 328 -6.29 28.43 -12.84
N GLY A 329 -5.09 28.73 -12.33
CA GLY A 329 -4.85 29.96 -11.57
C GLY A 329 -5.64 29.99 -10.25
N ASN A 330 -5.89 31.19 -9.72
CA ASN A 330 -6.61 31.41 -8.46
C ASN A 330 -8.14 31.46 -8.69
N LEU A 331 -8.68 30.49 -9.43
CA LEU A 331 -10.11 30.40 -9.80
C LEU A 331 -10.82 29.18 -9.21
N GLY A 332 -10.13 28.34 -8.43
CA GLY A 332 -10.74 27.21 -7.74
C GLY A 332 -11.71 27.64 -6.62
N HIS A 333 -12.49 26.69 -6.12
CA HIS A 333 -13.46 26.91 -5.06
C HIS A 333 -13.06 26.20 -3.75
N ASP A 334 -11.97 25.45 -3.78
CA ASP A 334 -11.44 24.76 -2.61
C ASP A 334 -10.76 25.75 -1.66
N ARG A 335 -10.74 25.37 -0.38
CA ARG A 335 -10.43 26.28 0.73
C ARG A 335 -9.76 25.58 1.90
N ILE A 336 -9.14 26.38 2.75
CA ILE A 336 -8.54 25.96 4.01
C ILE A 336 -9.13 26.80 5.13
N HIS A 337 -9.75 26.13 6.10
CA HIS A 337 -10.23 26.75 7.33
C HIS A 337 -9.36 26.39 8.53
N ILE A 338 -9.19 27.34 9.43
CA ILE A 338 -8.68 27.11 10.78
C ILE A 338 -9.87 26.79 11.66
N CYS A 339 -9.87 25.60 12.25
CA CYS A 339 -10.87 25.12 13.19
C CYS A 339 -10.26 25.14 14.60
N GLU A 340 -10.89 25.89 15.50
CA GLU A 340 -10.42 26.09 16.87
C GLU A 340 -11.49 25.66 17.87
N ASP A 341 -11.07 24.91 18.89
CA ASP A 341 -11.83 24.68 20.12
C ASP A 341 -11.40 25.74 21.14
N THR A 342 -12.17 26.83 21.25
CA THR A 342 -11.78 27.95 22.11
C THR A 342 -12.17 27.75 23.58
N ASN A 343 -13.01 26.76 23.87
CA ASN A 343 -13.54 26.49 25.21
C ASN A 343 -12.99 25.19 25.85
N GLY A 344 -12.33 24.33 25.08
CA GLY A 344 -11.67 23.11 25.52
C GLY A 344 -12.60 21.89 25.68
N ASP A 345 -13.83 21.92 25.15
CA ASP A 345 -14.79 20.81 25.21
C ASP A 345 -14.54 19.72 24.16
N GLY A 346 -13.56 19.95 23.28
CA GLY A 346 -13.20 19.03 22.23
C GLY A 346 -13.98 19.19 20.93
N LYS A 347 -14.65 20.32 20.72
CA LYS A 347 -15.37 20.65 19.49
C LYS A 347 -14.88 21.99 18.96
N ALA A 348 -14.79 22.11 17.64
CA ALA A 348 -14.53 23.39 17.04
C ALA A 348 -15.74 24.31 17.26
N ASP A 349 -15.49 25.52 17.76
CA ASP A 349 -16.49 26.58 17.95
C ASP A 349 -16.15 27.88 17.20
N LYS A 350 -14.95 27.94 16.61
CA LYS A 350 -14.50 29.05 15.77
C LYS A 350 -13.89 28.52 14.48
N PHE A 351 -14.33 29.08 13.36
CA PHE A 351 -13.89 28.76 12.01
C PHE A 351 -13.41 30.01 11.31
N THR A 352 -12.15 30.02 10.87
CA THR A 352 -11.53 31.17 10.18
C THR A 352 -11.05 30.75 8.80
N LEU A 353 -11.53 31.40 7.73
CA LEU A 353 -11.06 31.14 6.38
C LEU A 353 -9.62 31.65 6.23
N PHE A 354 -8.67 30.73 6.15
CA PHE A 354 -7.24 31.04 6.00
C PHE A 354 -6.87 31.28 4.54
N ALA A 355 -7.33 30.41 3.64
CA ALA A 355 -7.05 30.51 2.21
C ALA A 355 -8.22 29.98 1.38
N ASP A 356 -8.49 30.65 0.26
CA ASP A 356 -9.48 30.25 -0.76
C ASP A 356 -8.80 30.08 -2.13
N LYS A 357 -9.59 29.88 -3.19
CA LYS A 357 -9.08 29.87 -4.58
C LYS A 357 -8.03 28.80 -4.83
N LEU A 358 -8.21 27.63 -4.22
CA LEU A 358 -7.41 26.44 -4.46
C LEU A 358 -8.17 25.51 -5.41
N SER A 359 -7.42 24.71 -6.17
CA SER A 359 -7.98 23.73 -7.11
C SER A 359 -7.46 22.35 -6.74
N ILE A 360 -8.31 21.53 -6.12
CA ILE A 360 -8.00 20.16 -5.69
C ILE A 360 -6.70 20.11 -4.86
N PRO A 361 -6.63 20.85 -3.73
CA PRO A 361 -5.60 20.62 -2.73
C PRO A 361 -5.84 19.27 -2.05
N ALA A 362 -4.77 18.51 -1.84
CA ALA A 362 -4.82 17.17 -1.26
C ALA A 362 -4.05 17.07 0.06
N SER A 363 -3.09 17.96 0.32
CA SER A 363 -2.30 17.92 1.55
C SER A 363 -1.60 19.24 1.83
N ALA A 364 -1.38 19.53 3.11
CA ALA A 364 -0.66 20.69 3.59
C ALA A 364 0.30 20.36 4.74
N VAL A 365 1.37 21.14 4.88
CA VAL A 365 2.35 21.04 5.96
C VAL A 365 2.95 22.41 6.31
N PHE A 366 3.16 22.68 7.60
CA PHE A 366 3.76 23.94 8.05
C PHE A 366 5.28 23.95 7.89
N ALA A 367 5.81 25.01 7.29
CA ALA A 367 7.24 25.31 7.19
C ALA A 367 7.48 26.80 6.87
N ASN A 368 8.66 27.33 7.21
CA ASN A 368 9.11 28.69 6.96
C ASN A 368 8.10 29.78 7.39
N GLY A 369 7.44 29.58 8.53
CA GLY A 369 6.43 30.52 9.03
C GLY A 369 5.11 30.57 8.24
N GLY A 370 4.90 29.63 7.32
CA GLY A 370 3.65 29.48 6.54
C GLY A 370 3.24 28.03 6.35
N LEU A 371 2.37 27.81 5.38
CA LEU A 371 1.76 26.53 5.02
C LEU A 371 2.13 26.20 3.56
N ILE A 372 2.81 25.07 3.36
CA ILE A 372 3.06 24.49 2.04
C ILE A 372 1.87 23.60 1.69
N VAL A 373 1.27 23.79 0.52
CA VAL A 373 -0.01 23.16 0.12
C VAL A 373 0.12 22.60 -1.29
N THR A 374 -0.40 21.40 -1.54
CA THR A 374 -0.57 20.89 -2.90
C THR A 374 -1.71 21.63 -3.60
N ASN A 375 -1.57 21.98 -4.88
CA ASN A 375 -2.61 22.65 -5.65
C ASN A 375 -2.72 22.02 -7.05
N CYS A 376 -3.05 20.73 -7.07
CA CYS A 376 -3.10 19.86 -8.25
C CYS A 376 -1.80 19.82 -9.09
N SER A 377 -1.53 20.84 -9.92
CA SER A 377 -0.39 20.93 -10.84
C SER A 377 0.89 21.51 -10.20
N GLU A 378 0.80 22.06 -8.99
CA GLU A 378 1.87 22.83 -8.35
C GLU A 378 1.93 22.68 -6.82
N ILE A 379 3.05 23.09 -6.23
CA ILE A 379 3.18 23.29 -4.77
C ILE A 379 3.13 24.79 -4.48
N LEU A 380 2.23 25.18 -3.59
CA LEU A 380 2.07 26.54 -3.09
C LEU A 380 2.69 26.71 -1.71
N PHE A 381 3.18 27.92 -1.44
CA PHE A 381 3.48 28.43 -0.11
C PHE A 381 2.50 29.57 0.20
N LEU A 382 1.77 29.41 1.29
CA LEU A 382 0.78 30.35 1.81
C LEU A 382 1.24 30.84 3.18
N GLN A 383 1.21 32.15 3.42
CA GLN A 383 1.64 32.71 4.71
C GLN A 383 0.74 33.88 5.09
N ASP A 384 0.50 34.01 6.39
CA ASP A 384 -0.05 35.19 7.06
C ASP A 384 1.12 36.02 7.60
N THR A 385 1.23 37.28 7.20
CA THR A 385 2.32 38.17 7.64
C THR A 385 1.89 39.25 8.64
N ASP A 386 0.59 39.46 8.85
CA ASP A 386 0.07 40.52 9.73
C ASP A 386 -0.65 40.00 10.99
N GLY A 387 -0.89 38.69 11.07
CA GLY A 387 -1.46 37.99 12.22
C GLY A 387 -2.99 38.01 12.26
N ASP A 388 -3.67 38.31 11.14
CA ASP A 388 -5.13 38.27 11.03
C ASP A 388 -5.70 36.86 10.76
N ASP A 389 -4.84 35.83 10.74
CA ASP A 389 -5.15 34.44 10.44
C ASP A 389 -5.61 34.20 8.98
N LYS A 390 -5.19 35.06 8.03
CA LYS A 390 -5.42 34.89 6.58
C LYS A 390 -4.12 34.92 5.79
N ALA A 391 -4.06 34.10 4.74
CA ALA A 391 -2.90 34.09 3.86
C ALA A 391 -2.88 35.32 2.94
N ASP A 392 -1.95 36.24 3.19
CA ASP A 392 -1.68 37.42 2.37
C ASP A 392 -0.53 37.17 1.36
N VAL A 393 0.32 36.18 1.63
CA VAL A 393 1.35 35.69 0.71
C VAL A 393 0.88 34.40 0.04
N ARG A 394 0.92 34.38 -1.30
CA ARG A 394 0.78 33.17 -2.13
C ARG A 394 1.94 33.09 -3.11
N LYS A 395 2.77 32.05 -2.99
CA LYS A 395 3.93 31.81 -3.86
C LYS A 395 3.94 30.39 -4.39
N VAL A 396 4.11 30.22 -5.70
CA VAL A 396 4.40 28.90 -6.29
C VAL A 396 5.86 28.54 -5.98
N LEU A 397 6.09 27.40 -5.32
CA LEU A 397 7.45 26.90 -5.09
C LEU A 397 7.99 26.22 -6.35
N PHE A 398 7.18 25.37 -6.98
CA PHE A 398 7.48 24.76 -8.27
C PHE A 398 6.22 24.11 -8.88
N THR A 399 6.27 23.88 -10.18
CA THR A 399 5.23 23.23 -10.99
C THR A 399 5.76 21.94 -11.61
N GLY A 400 4.89 21.14 -12.23
CA GLY A 400 5.31 19.99 -13.05
C GLY A 400 4.53 18.71 -12.78
N PHE A 401 3.50 18.76 -11.93
CA PHE A 401 2.61 17.62 -11.70
C PHE A 401 1.60 17.52 -12.84
N ASN A 402 1.44 16.34 -13.41
CA ASN A 402 0.39 16.13 -14.41
C ASN A 402 -0.97 15.97 -13.72
N THR A 403 -2.01 16.44 -14.39
CA THR A 403 -3.38 16.46 -13.86
C THR A 403 -4.34 15.63 -14.71
N GLY A 404 -3.80 14.73 -15.56
CA GLY A 404 -4.59 13.86 -16.43
C GLY A 404 -5.48 12.88 -15.66
N ASP A 405 -5.14 12.61 -14.40
CA ASP A 405 -5.98 11.89 -13.45
C ASP A 405 -5.78 12.53 -12.06
N THR A 406 -6.83 13.15 -11.51
CA THR A 406 -6.73 13.90 -10.24
C THR A 406 -6.66 12.98 -9.02
N HIS A 407 -7.00 11.71 -9.19
CA HIS A 407 -6.87 10.65 -8.18
C HIS A 407 -5.42 10.30 -7.85
N ALA A 408 -4.53 10.48 -8.84
CA ALA A 408 -3.14 10.04 -8.82
C ALA A 408 -2.16 11.19 -8.69
N GLY A 409 -2.64 12.34 -8.20
CA GLY A 409 -1.84 13.52 -7.92
C GLY A 409 -0.90 13.39 -6.71
N VAL A 410 -0.25 14.50 -6.37
CA VAL A 410 0.63 14.61 -5.20
C VAL A 410 -0.19 14.68 -3.91
N SER A 411 0.22 13.95 -2.86
CA SER A 411 -0.44 13.94 -1.55
C SER A 411 0.56 13.70 -0.41
N ASN A 412 0.07 13.64 0.84
CA ASN A 412 0.83 13.31 2.04
C ASN A 412 2.09 14.16 2.27
N LEU A 413 1.97 15.49 2.25
CA LEU A 413 3.04 16.38 2.67
C LEU A 413 3.38 16.15 4.15
N ARG A 414 4.64 15.82 4.43
CA ARG A 414 5.16 15.53 5.78
C ARG A 414 6.46 16.28 6.03
N TYR A 415 6.59 16.93 7.18
CA TYR A 415 7.86 17.52 7.60
C TYR A 415 8.75 16.40 8.17
N GLY A 416 9.86 16.10 7.49
CA GLY A 416 10.81 15.07 7.87
C GLY A 416 11.72 15.48 9.01
N PHE A 417 12.31 14.51 9.70
CA PHE A 417 13.29 14.78 10.76
C PHE A 417 14.53 15.47 10.21
N ASP A 418 14.90 15.24 8.96
CA ASP A 418 16.00 15.90 8.25
C ASP A 418 15.67 17.32 7.75
N ASN A 419 14.50 17.87 8.12
CA ASN A 419 14.00 19.18 7.75
C ASN A 419 13.71 19.34 6.23
N TRP A 420 13.48 18.22 5.53
CA TRP A 420 12.89 18.22 4.19
C TRP A 420 11.38 17.97 4.25
N ILE A 421 10.66 18.37 3.21
CA ILE A 421 9.26 18.02 3.02
C ILE A 421 9.20 16.74 2.19
N TYR A 422 8.57 15.70 2.71
CA TYR A 422 8.30 14.46 1.98
C TYR A 422 6.88 14.50 1.41
N ALA A 423 6.71 13.86 0.26
CA ALA A 423 5.44 13.78 -0.44
C ALA A 423 5.33 12.48 -1.23
N THR A 424 4.11 12.04 -1.49
CA THR A 424 3.81 10.92 -2.38
C THR A 424 3.19 11.39 -3.68
N ILE A 425 3.31 10.60 -4.72
CA ILE A 425 2.66 10.84 -6.00
C ILE A 425 2.18 9.52 -6.60
N GLY A 426 0.98 9.53 -7.19
CA GLY A 426 0.48 8.44 -7.99
C GLY A 426 1.01 8.47 -9.42
N TYR A 427 0.45 7.60 -10.28
CA TYR A 427 0.86 7.44 -11.67
C TYR A 427 0.66 8.67 -12.58
N SER A 428 0.05 9.77 -12.10
CA SER A 428 0.03 11.02 -12.85
C SER A 428 1.44 11.56 -13.06
N GLY A 429 2.34 11.35 -12.11
CA GLY A 429 3.76 11.64 -12.30
C GLY A 429 4.10 13.13 -12.34
N PHE A 430 5.41 13.38 -12.40
CA PHE A 430 6.02 14.69 -12.38
C PHE A 430 7.01 14.81 -13.54
N LYS A 431 6.99 15.99 -14.19
CA LYS A 431 8.03 16.42 -15.13
C LYS A 431 8.22 17.92 -15.02
N GLY A 432 9.39 18.36 -14.58
CA GLY A 432 9.69 19.78 -14.45
C GLY A 432 11.05 20.05 -13.81
N THR A 433 11.37 21.33 -13.69
CA THR A 433 12.63 21.82 -13.12
C THR A 433 12.44 22.25 -11.66
N VAL A 434 13.27 21.73 -10.75
CA VAL A 434 13.33 22.19 -9.35
C VAL A 434 14.79 22.39 -8.96
N GLY A 435 15.12 23.51 -8.32
CA GLY A 435 16.51 23.80 -7.93
C GLY A 435 17.49 23.86 -9.10
N GLY A 436 17.02 24.20 -10.31
CA GLY A 436 17.82 24.20 -11.53
C GLY A 436 18.14 22.81 -12.10
N LYS A 437 17.50 21.74 -11.61
CA LYS A 437 17.63 20.37 -12.11
C LYS A 437 16.32 19.88 -12.70
N GLU A 438 16.41 19.20 -13.84
CA GLU A 438 15.28 18.50 -14.44
C GLU A 438 14.97 17.23 -13.66
N HIS A 439 13.70 17.00 -13.36
CA HIS A 439 13.21 15.78 -12.73
C HIS A 439 12.06 15.19 -13.55
N SER A 440 12.04 13.87 -13.66
CA SER A 440 10.97 13.12 -14.30
C SER A 440 10.75 11.79 -13.58
N PHE A 441 9.56 11.58 -13.02
CA PHE A 441 9.19 10.33 -12.33
C PHE A 441 7.69 10.07 -12.44
N SER A 442 7.30 8.79 -12.48
CA SER A 442 5.90 8.39 -12.75
C SER A 442 5.06 8.15 -11.51
N THR A 443 5.53 7.37 -10.54
CA THR A 443 4.82 7.08 -9.28
C THR A 443 5.83 6.78 -8.18
N GLY A 444 5.53 7.13 -6.94
CA GLY A 444 6.40 6.85 -5.79
C GLY A 444 6.32 7.91 -4.72
N PHE A 445 7.44 8.13 -4.05
CA PHE A 445 7.58 9.23 -3.10
C PHE A 445 8.92 9.95 -3.28
N PHE A 446 8.91 11.21 -2.91
CA PHE A 446 10.00 12.15 -3.11
C PHE A 446 10.09 13.10 -1.92
N ARG A 447 11.16 13.88 -1.86
CA ARG A 447 11.31 14.97 -0.89
C ARG A 447 11.83 16.24 -1.56
N PHE A 448 11.53 17.38 -0.99
CA PHE A 448 12.04 18.68 -1.44
C PHE A 448 12.35 19.61 -0.27
N LYS A 449 13.23 20.59 -0.49
CA LYS A 449 13.53 21.61 0.52
C LYS A 449 12.32 22.53 0.72
N PRO A 450 12.01 22.98 1.96
CA PRO A 450 10.83 23.82 2.23
C PRO A 450 10.74 25.12 1.42
N ASP A 451 11.86 25.61 0.87
CA ASP A 451 11.93 26.80 0.02
C ASP A 451 11.83 26.50 -1.49
N GLY A 452 11.74 25.23 -1.89
CA GLY A 452 11.71 24.78 -3.28
C GLY A 452 13.09 24.74 -3.96
N SER A 453 14.19 24.90 -3.22
CA SER A 453 15.54 24.99 -3.78
C SER A 453 16.13 23.65 -4.26
N ALA A 454 15.56 22.52 -3.86
CA ALA A 454 16.01 21.18 -4.26
C ALA A 454 14.89 20.15 -4.15
N LEU A 455 14.94 19.11 -5.01
CA LEU A 455 14.06 17.95 -4.99
C LEU A 455 14.87 16.66 -5.18
N GLU A 456 14.44 15.60 -4.52
CA GLU A 456 15.00 14.25 -4.65
C GLU A 456 13.89 13.21 -4.75
N PHE A 457 13.88 12.45 -5.84
CA PHE A 457 13.02 11.28 -5.96
C PHE A 457 13.65 10.10 -5.21
N LEU A 458 12.89 9.45 -4.33
CA LEU A 458 13.43 8.41 -3.45
C LEU A 458 13.21 7.02 -4.03
N GLN A 459 11.97 6.56 -4.17
CA GLN A 459 11.71 5.21 -4.67
C GLN A 459 10.33 5.11 -5.33
N ASN A 460 10.22 4.22 -6.31
CA ASN A 460 8.96 3.85 -6.93
C ASN A 460 8.15 2.93 -6.00
N THR A 461 6.85 3.19 -5.88
CA THR A 461 5.91 2.34 -5.16
C THR A 461 5.18 1.38 -6.12
N THR A 462 4.31 0.54 -5.57
CA THR A 462 3.54 -0.46 -6.32
C THR A 462 2.53 0.14 -7.30
N ASN A 463 1.84 1.21 -6.89
CA ASN A 463 0.75 1.84 -7.63
C ASN A 463 0.54 3.31 -7.15
N ASN A 464 -0.69 3.81 -7.12
CA ASN A 464 -1.09 5.12 -6.61
C ASN A 464 -0.88 5.21 -5.09
N THR A 465 0.01 6.09 -4.65
CA THR A 465 0.48 6.14 -3.26
C THR A 465 -0.30 7.18 -2.45
N TRP A 466 -1.08 6.73 -1.47
CA TRP A 466 -1.92 7.60 -0.63
C TRP A 466 -1.56 7.58 0.85
N GLY A 467 -0.54 6.82 1.25
CA GLY A 467 -0.05 6.84 2.62
C GLY A 467 1.44 7.10 2.70
N LEU A 468 1.83 7.86 3.71
CA LEU A 468 3.21 8.07 4.13
C LEU A 468 3.25 8.36 5.64
N GLY A 469 4.14 7.71 6.36
CA GLY A 469 4.32 7.88 7.80
C GLY A 469 5.75 7.65 8.26
N PHE A 470 6.04 8.15 9.46
CA PHE A 470 7.33 8.03 10.11
C PHE A 470 7.20 7.37 11.50
N THR A 471 8.09 6.43 11.81
CA THR A 471 8.33 6.00 13.19
C THR A 471 9.07 7.09 13.97
N SER A 472 9.12 7.00 15.31
CA SER A 472 9.93 7.94 16.11
C SER A 472 11.43 7.88 15.84
N ASP A 473 11.91 6.79 15.23
CA ASP A 473 13.29 6.62 14.79
C ASP A 473 13.53 7.07 13.34
N PHE A 474 12.54 7.71 12.70
CA PHE A 474 12.57 8.18 11.32
C PHE A 474 12.67 7.09 10.25
N ASP A 475 12.10 5.91 10.50
CA ASP A 475 11.81 4.95 9.43
C ASP A 475 10.65 5.45 8.58
N ILE A 476 10.66 5.14 7.28
CA ILE A 476 9.66 5.61 6.32
C ILE A 476 8.85 4.42 5.83
N LEU A 477 7.54 4.49 6.04
CA LEU A 477 6.56 3.52 5.56
C LEU A 477 5.38 4.24 4.92
N GLY A 478 4.52 3.49 4.25
CA GLY A 478 3.31 4.06 3.66
C GLY A 478 2.36 3.01 3.13
N SER A 479 1.37 3.45 2.37
CA SER A 479 0.37 2.58 1.72
C SER A 479 0.12 3.01 0.27
N THR A 480 -0.35 2.09 -0.56
CA THR A 480 -0.85 2.37 -1.91
C THR A 480 -2.23 1.79 -2.12
N ALA A 481 -2.98 2.38 -3.04
CA ALA A 481 -4.17 1.78 -3.61
C ALA A 481 -3.88 0.41 -4.26
N ASN A 482 -4.93 -0.39 -4.44
CA ASN A 482 -4.95 -1.67 -5.14
C ASN A 482 -3.97 -2.71 -4.61
N GLY A 483 -4.06 -2.99 -3.30
CA GLY A 483 -3.49 -4.18 -2.70
C GLY A 483 -2.07 -4.08 -2.17
N ASN A 484 -1.67 -2.91 -1.69
CA ASN A 484 -0.47 -2.79 -0.85
C ASN A 484 -0.71 -1.77 0.29
N PRO A 485 -1.49 -2.15 1.32
CA PRO A 485 -1.81 -1.25 2.43
C PRO A 485 -0.63 -0.96 3.37
N SER A 486 0.51 -1.64 3.21
CA SER A 486 1.73 -1.34 3.98
C SER A 486 3.01 -1.70 3.22
N TRP A 487 3.85 -0.69 2.99
CA TRP A 487 5.18 -0.80 2.41
C TRP A 487 6.23 -0.09 3.27
N TYR A 488 7.53 -0.41 3.10
CA TYR A 488 8.64 0.33 3.72
C TYR A 488 9.67 0.82 2.69
N TYR A 489 10.37 1.90 3.04
CA TYR A 489 11.46 2.46 2.22
C TYR A 489 12.75 1.64 2.40
N THR A 490 13.40 1.29 1.29
CA THR A 490 14.73 0.69 1.33
C THR A 490 15.81 1.78 1.32
N PHE A 491 16.19 2.26 0.14
CA PHE A 491 17.07 3.41 -0.05
C PHE A 491 16.88 4.02 -1.45
N ALA A 492 17.46 5.20 -1.66
CA ALA A 492 17.15 6.02 -2.82
C ALA A 492 17.53 5.35 -4.14
N LYS A 493 16.66 5.48 -5.14
CA LYS A 493 16.82 4.99 -6.52
C LYS A 493 18.17 5.34 -7.11
N ASP A 494 18.63 6.56 -6.90
CA ASP A 494 19.91 7.04 -7.43
C ASP A 494 21.09 6.26 -6.85
N LEU A 495 20.98 5.72 -5.63
CA LEU A 495 22.03 4.91 -5.00
C LEU A 495 22.05 3.49 -5.59
N TYR A 496 20.89 2.89 -5.89
CA TYR A 496 20.83 1.65 -6.68
C TYR A 496 21.48 1.85 -8.06
N ALA A 497 21.12 2.92 -8.76
CA ALA A 497 21.63 3.22 -10.09
C ALA A 497 23.16 3.43 -10.09
N LYS A 498 23.69 4.22 -9.15
CA LYS A 498 25.15 4.43 -8.99
C LYS A 498 25.90 3.13 -8.68
N ALA A 499 25.27 2.22 -7.94
CA ALA A 499 25.83 0.91 -7.65
C ALA A 499 25.67 -0.08 -8.83
N GLY A 500 25.01 0.27 -9.94
CA GLY A 500 24.70 -0.67 -11.01
C GLY A 500 23.78 -1.82 -10.56
N LEU A 501 22.85 -1.52 -9.64
CA LEU A 501 21.85 -2.46 -9.14
C LEU A 501 20.48 -2.17 -9.76
N PRO A 502 19.67 -3.20 -10.07
CA PRO A 502 18.28 -2.98 -10.43
C PRO A 502 17.53 -2.41 -9.23
N GLN A 503 16.71 -1.38 -9.47
CA GLN A 503 15.89 -0.78 -8.42
C GLN A 503 14.61 -1.61 -8.21
N PRO A 504 14.31 -2.08 -6.98
CA PRO A 504 13.03 -2.67 -6.67
C PRO A 504 11.95 -1.59 -6.44
N LYS A 505 10.68 -1.96 -6.68
CA LYS A 505 9.55 -1.23 -6.09
C LYS A 505 9.58 -1.38 -4.57
N THR A 506 8.85 -0.53 -3.85
CA THR A 506 8.69 -0.69 -2.41
C THR A 506 8.09 -2.09 -2.08
N PRO A 507 8.65 -2.81 -1.10
CA PRO A 507 8.13 -4.10 -0.63
C PRO A 507 6.67 -4.05 -0.17
N ASN A 508 5.94 -5.17 -0.27
CA ASN A 508 4.57 -5.34 0.23
C ASN A 508 4.62 -6.29 1.43
N GLU A 509 4.18 -5.80 2.60
CA GLU A 509 4.48 -6.45 3.88
C GLU A 509 3.40 -7.34 4.47
N ASP A 510 2.20 -7.34 3.88
CA ASP A 510 1.04 -8.06 4.44
C ASP A 510 0.26 -8.91 3.44
N GLY A 511 0.53 -8.76 2.14
CA GLY A 511 -0.18 -9.49 1.09
C GLY A 511 -1.65 -9.07 0.92
N ASN A 512 -2.02 -7.87 1.37
CA ASN A 512 -3.35 -7.29 1.27
C ASN A 512 -4.48 -8.20 1.83
N PRO A 513 -4.52 -8.44 3.15
CA PRO A 513 -5.55 -9.27 3.77
C PRO A 513 -6.97 -8.68 3.61
N LYS A 514 -7.99 -9.49 3.89
CA LYS A 514 -9.37 -9.01 3.89
C LYS A 514 -9.60 -8.09 5.09
N PHE A 515 -10.29 -6.97 4.87
CA PHE A 515 -10.62 -6.02 5.92
C PHE A 515 -11.90 -6.40 6.69
N PHE A 516 -12.18 -5.68 7.77
CA PHE A 516 -13.24 -6.02 8.74
C PHE A 516 -14.37 -4.96 8.79
N PRO A 517 -15.28 -4.89 7.81
CA PRO A 517 -16.27 -3.81 7.75
C PRO A 517 -17.39 -4.01 8.77
N ALA A 518 -18.05 -2.91 9.17
CA ALA A 518 -19.27 -2.92 9.99
C ALA A 518 -20.55 -2.70 9.16
N SER A 519 -20.44 -2.70 7.82
CA SER A 519 -21.55 -2.41 6.92
C SER A 519 -21.62 -3.42 5.78
N MET A 520 -22.84 -3.86 5.45
CA MET A 520 -23.07 -4.65 4.24
C MET A 520 -22.91 -3.83 2.96
N ASP A 521 -23.16 -2.53 3.03
CA ASP A 521 -23.14 -1.60 1.89
C ASP A 521 -21.72 -1.05 1.63
N ILE A 522 -20.81 -1.89 1.15
CA ILE A 522 -19.44 -1.51 0.77
C ILE A 522 -19.31 -1.29 -0.74
N ARG A 523 -18.52 -0.30 -1.15
CA ARG A 523 -18.52 0.21 -2.52
C ARG A 523 -17.13 0.13 -3.16
N GLN A 524 -16.77 -1.04 -3.65
CA GLN A 524 -15.45 -1.34 -4.21
C GLN A 524 -15.49 -1.55 -5.71
N VAL A 525 -14.44 -1.11 -6.39
CA VAL A 525 -14.25 -1.31 -7.84
C VAL A 525 -13.42 -2.56 -8.16
N ASP A 526 -12.46 -2.87 -7.28
CA ASP A 526 -11.58 -4.02 -7.34
C ASP A 526 -11.24 -4.49 -5.92
N GLN A 527 -10.32 -5.45 -5.77
CA GLN A 527 -9.85 -5.96 -4.46
C GLN A 527 -10.99 -6.26 -3.48
N MET A 528 -12.01 -7.01 -3.92
CA MET A 528 -13.23 -7.23 -3.14
C MET A 528 -12.94 -7.76 -1.73
N ASP A 529 -13.49 -7.07 -0.73
CA ASP A 529 -13.28 -7.26 0.71
C ASP A 529 -11.83 -7.04 1.21
N ARG A 530 -10.94 -6.49 0.38
CA ARG A 530 -9.53 -6.17 0.69
C ARG A 530 -9.24 -4.70 0.39
N TYR A 531 -8.05 -4.21 0.73
CA TYR A 531 -7.73 -2.80 0.52
C TYR A 531 -7.61 -2.48 -0.98
N THR A 532 -8.59 -1.72 -1.46
CA THR A 532 -8.60 -1.06 -2.79
C THR A 532 -8.09 0.37 -2.64
N ALA A 533 -8.43 1.01 -1.52
CA ALA A 533 -8.21 2.42 -1.26
C ALA A 533 -7.49 2.64 0.08
N ALA A 534 -6.34 1.98 0.26
CA ALA A 534 -5.48 2.21 1.42
C ALA A 534 -4.87 3.63 1.35
N ALA A 535 -5.40 4.53 2.17
CA ALA A 535 -4.91 5.89 2.34
C ALA A 535 -4.42 6.13 3.77
N GLY A 536 -3.46 7.04 3.94
CA GLY A 536 -2.75 7.22 5.19
C GLY A 536 -1.87 6.03 5.58
N HIS A 537 -0.95 6.28 6.51
CA HIS A 537 -0.14 5.26 7.19
C HIS A 537 0.45 5.89 8.45
N ALA A 538 -0.42 6.29 9.38
CA ALA A 538 -0.01 7.07 10.54
C ALA A 538 0.35 6.17 11.71
N PHE A 539 1.62 6.17 12.13
CA PHE A 539 2.02 5.52 13.38
C PHE A 539 1.45 6.26 14.59
N TYR A 540 1.03 5.50 15.60
CA TYR A 540 0.69 6.08 16.89
C TYR A 540 1.97 6.48 17.66
N THR A 541 2.31 7.77 17.58
CA THR A 541 3.57 8.35 18.10
C THR A 541 3.34 9.34 19.25
N SER A 542 2.31 9.07 20.05
CA SER A 542 1.99 9.74 21.32
C SER A 542 1.92 8.70 22.46
N GLU A 543 1.70 9.14 23.70
CA GLU A 543 1.55 8.30 24.89
C GLU A 543 0.13 8.27 25.46
N ARG A 544 -0.84 8.97 24.86
CA ARG A 544 -2.25 8.94 25.33
C ARG A 544 -2.90 7.55 25.23
N PHE A 545 -2.74 6.82 24.13
CA PHE A 545 -3.26 5.46 23.96
C PHE A 545 -2.47 4.46 24.81
N PRO A 546 -3.03 3.27 25.09
CA PRO A 546 -2.33 2.17 25.73
C PRO A 546 -1.00 1.80 25.06
N ALA A 547 -0.09 1.18 25.83
CA ALA A 547 1.29 0.94 25.41
C ALA A 547 1.42 0.05 24.17
N GLU A 548 0.46 -0.86 23.95
CA GLU A 548 0.41 -1.77 22.81
C GLU A 548 0.24 -1.06 21.44
N TYR A 549 -0.22 0.20 21.42
CA TYR A 549 -0.32 1.00 20.20
C TYR A 549 0.98 1.73 19.86
N ARG A 550 1.74 2.15 20.89
CA ARG A 550 2.81 3.14 20.79
C ARG A 550 3.98 2.63 19.96
N GLU A 551 4.38 3.42 18.96
CA GLU A 551 5.51 3.14 18.07
C GLU A 551 5.41 1.79 17.33
N ARG A 552 4.21 1.20 17.25
CA ARG A 552 3.97 -0.15 16.74
C ARG A 552 2.78 -0.24 15.79
N VAL A 553 1.66 0.39 16.15
CA VAL A 553 0.44 0.34 15.33
C VAL A 553 0.41 1.51 14.36
N ALA A 554 0.23 1.19 13.07
CA ALA A 554 -0.07 2.14 12.01
C ALA A 554 -1.57 2.12 11.67
N PHE A 555 -2.14 3.30 11.43
CA PHE A 555 -3.53 3.47 11.00
C PHE A 555 -3.61 3.73 9.50
N VAL A 556 -4.44 2.94 8.81
CA VAL A 556 -4.65 3.02 7.36
C VAL A 556 -6.15 3.05 7.11
N THR A 557 -6.62 4.05 6.37
CA THR A 557 -8.03 4.19 6.02
C THR A 557 -8.38 3.35 4.81
N GLU A 558 -9.58 2.79 4.79
CA GLU A 558 -10.19 2.14 3.62
C GLU A 558 -11.59 2.73 3.43
N ALA A 559 -11.64 3.82 2.65
CA ALA A 559 -12.85 4.62 2.48
C ALA A 559 -14.01 3.81 1.89
N THR A 560 -13.73 2.85 1.00
CA THR A 560 -14.76 2.00 0.39
C THR A 560 -15.31 0.92 1.32
N GLY A 561 -14.54 0.58 2.36
CA GLY A 561 -14.89 -0.32 3.46
C GLY A 561 -15.34 0.40 4.73
N LYS A 562 -15.31 1.75 4.73
CA LYS A 562 -15.82 2.65 5.78
C LYS A 562 -15.10 2.50 7.11
N LEU A 563 -13.78 2.31 7.07
CA LEU A 563 -13.01 1.95 8.25
C LEU A 563 -11.61 2.56 8.28
N VAL A 564 -11.06 2.61 9.49
CA VAL A 564 -9.65 2.83 9.77
C VAL A 564 -9.08 1.55 10.38
N GLY A 565 -8.33 0.82 9.57
CA GLY A 565 -7.67 -0.41 9.96
C GLY A 565 -6.47 -0.16 10.87
N GLN A 566 -6.11 -1.18 11.65
CA GLN A 566 -4.92 -1.19 12.48
C GLN A 566 -3.92 -2.20 11.93
N PHE A 567 -2.67 -1.79 11.79
CA PHE A 567 -1.59 -2.63 11.31
C PHE A 567 -0.49 -2.70 12.36
N ASP A 568 -0.24 -3.89 12.88
CA ASP A 568 0.89 -4.18 13.75
C ASP A 568 2.15 -4.27 12.90
N ILE A 569 3.05 -3.31 13.07
CA ILE A 569 4.30 -3.20 12.33
C ILE A 569 5.44 -3.67 13.22
N THR A 570 6.13 -4.73 12.80
CA THR A 570 7.27 -5.28 13.53
C THR A 570 8.51 -5.29 12.63
N ALA A 571 9.66 -4.91 13.17
CA ALA A 571 10.92 -4.97 12.44
C ALA A 571 11.28 -6.42 12.05
N LYS A 572 11.72 -6.63 10.82
CA LYS A 572 12.18 -7.92 10.32
C LYS A 572 13.29 -7.71 9.31
N GLY A 573 14.47 -8.29 9.57
CA GLY A 573 15.63 -8.08 8.70
C GLY A 573 16.00 -6.60 8.62
N ALA A 574 16.29 -6.09 7.42
CA ALA A 574 16.56 -4.68 7.15
C ALA A 574 15.28 -3.85 6.88
N GLY A 575 14.11 -4.42 7.11
CA GLY A 575 12.82 -3.76 6.92
C GLY A 575 11.81 -4.11 8.00
N TYR A 576 10.58 -4.35 7.56
CA TYR A 576 9.42 -4.58 8.41
C TYR A 576 8.64 -5.80 7.97
N VAL A 577 7.69 -6.23 8.79
CA VAL A 577 6.53 -7.04 8.40
C VAL A 577 5.30 -6.36 8.97
N SER A 578 4.19 -6.42 8.25
CA SER A 578 2.93 -5.80 8.64
C SER A 578 1.86 -6.87 8.81
N LYS A 579 1.08 -6.75 9.89
CA LYS A 579 -0.05 -7.63 10.16
C LYS A 579 -1.29 -6.78 10.44
N GLN A 580 -2.30 -6.89 9.59
CA GLN A 580 -3.61 -6.32 9.88
C GLN A 580 -4.19 -6.96 11.15
N LEU A 581 -4.61 -6.13 12.11
CA LEU A 581 -5.36 -6.57 13.27
C LEU A 581 -6.86 -6.64 12.95
N PRO A 582 -7.60 -7.61 13.52
CA PRO A 582 -9.02 -7.80 13.23
C PRO A 582 -9.92 -6.69 13.78
N ASN A 583 -9.47 -6.00 14.81
CA ASN A 583 -10.20 -4.90 15.43
C ASN A 583 -9.75 -3.58 14.79
N ASN A 584 -10.64 -2.93 14.04
CA ASN A 584 -10.39 -1.60 13.49
C ASN A 584 -10.32 -0.54 14.60
N LEU A 585 -9.64 0.59 14.35
CA LEU A 585 -9.74 1.76 15.22
C LEU A 585 -11.09 2.46 15.06
N TYR A 586 -11.61 2.47 13.83
CA TYR A 586 -12.91 3.02 13.49
C TYR A 586 -13.55 2.17 12.39
N SER A 587 -14.87 1.95 12.47
CA SER A 587 -15.67 1.47 11.35
C SER A 587 -17.11 1.92 11.50
N SER A 588 -17.78 2.25 10.40
CA SER A 588 -19.17 2.71 10.43
C SER A 588 -20.10 1.79 9.64
N ALA A 589 -21.32 1.62 10.15
CA ALA A 589 -22.41 0.95 9.44
C ALA A 589 -23.12 1.88 8.43
N ASP A 590 -22.95 3.21 8.55
CA ASP A 590 -23.56 4.22 7.68
C ASP A 590 -23.10 4.07 6.21
N ALA A 591 -24.02 4.02 5.24
CA ALA A 591 -23.72 4.02 3.80
C ALA A 591 -22.72 5.10 3.33
N TRP A 592 -22.75 6.28 3.96
CA TRP A 592 -22.05 7.48 3.49
C TRP A 592 -20.67 7.70 4.09
N SER A 593 -20.32 7.01 5.18
CA SER A 593 -19.00 7.21 5.81
C SER A 593 -17.88 6.77 4.88
N GLY A 594 -16.88 7.63 4.72
CA GLY A 594 -15.71 7.46 3.86
C GLY A 594 -14.49 8.11 4.48
N PRO A 595 -13.84 7.47 5.48
CA PRO A 595 -12.60 7.98 6.05
C PRO A 595 -11.49 7.99 5.00
N VAL A 596 -10.89 9.15 4.75
CA VAL A 596 -9.83 9.36 3.74
C VAL A 596 -8.49 9.79 4.32
N ALA A 597 -8.47 10.21 5.60
CA ALA A 597 -7.25 10.47 6.35
C ALA A 597 -7.43 10.10 7.83
N ALA A 598 -6.37 9.58 8.46
CA ALA A 598 -6.32 9.31 9.90
C ALA A 598 -4.92 9.63 10.43
N GLU A 599 -4.81 10.43 11.50
CA GLU A 599 -3.53 10.93 12.01
C GLU A 599 -3.54 11.10 13.53
N THR A 600 -2.36 10.97 14.16
CA THR A 600 -2.20 11.35 15.58
C THR A 600 -2.16 12.88 15.70
N GLY A 601 -3.17 13.46 16.36
CA GLY A 601 -3.30 14.91 16.56
C GLY A 601 -2.45 15.46 17.71
N PRO A 602 -2.43 16.79 17.89
CA PRO A 602 -1.67 17.47 18.95
C PRO A 602 -2.12 17.13 20.38
N ASP A 603 -3.36 16.65 20.53
CA ASP A 603 -3.97 16.20 21.79
C ASP A 603 -3.78 14.70 22.07
N GLY A 604 -3.03 13.99 21.22
CA GLY A 604 -2.80 12.55 21.32
C GLY A 604 -4.01 11.70 20.92
N ALA A 605 -5.12 12.30 20.48
CA ALA A 605 -6.21 11.55 19.85
C ALA A 605 -5.83 11.19 18.41
N VAL A 606 -6.49 10.18 17.84
CA VAL A 606 -6.44 9.95 16.39
C VAL A 606 -7.59 10.70 15.74
N TRP A 607 -7.25 11.63 14.86
CA TRP A 607 -8.19 12.44 14.10
C TRP A 607 -8.48 11.78 12.76
N ILE A 608 -9.75 11.78 12.35
CA ILE A 608 -10.22 11.15 11.11
C ILE A 608 -10.95 12.21 10.27
N ALA A 609 -10.52 12.37 9.01
CA ALA A 609 -11.29 13.10 8.01
C ALA A 609 -12.23 12.12 7.32
N ASP A 610 -13.52 12.20 7.64
CA ASP A 610 -14.58 11.46 6.96
C ASP A 610 -15.15 12.36 5.85
N TRP A 611 -14.86 11.98 4.61
CA TRP A 611 -15.33 12.72 3.42
C TRP A 611 -16.86 12.73 3.33
N TYR A 612 -17.53 11.76 3.96
CA TYR A 612 -18.99 11.61 4.01
C TYR A 612 -19.69 11.71 2.65
N ASN A 613 -19.39 10.75 1.78
CA ASN A 613 -19.92 10.72 0.41
C ASN A 613 -20.33 9.31 0.01
N LEU A 614 -21.49 9.18 -0.63
CA LEU A 614 -21.95 7.90 -1.18
C LEU A 614 -21.08 7.44 -2.37
N ILE A 615 -20.46 8.38 -3.08
CA ILE A 615 -19.54 8.09 -4.20
C ILE A 615 -18.11 8.46 -3.83
N ILE A 616 -17.29 7.43 -3.64
CA ILE A 616 -15.85 7.55 -3.38
C ILE A 616 -15.02 7.04 -4.58
N GLN A 617 -15.62 6.27 -5.49
CA GLN A 617 -14.93 5.64 -6.61
C GLN A 617 -14.53 6.68 -7.66
N HIS A 618 -13.34 6.51 -8.23
CA HIS A 618 -12.80 7.35 -9.28
C HIS A 618 -12.68 6.56 -10.60
N ASN A 619 -11.87 5.50 -10.60
CA ASN A 619 -11.59 4.62 -11.73
C ASN A 619 -11.64 3.14 -11.31
N PRO A 620 -11.82 2.19 -12.24
CA PRO A 620 -12.09 2.39 -13.68
C PRO A 620 -13.51 2.91 -13.94
N THR A 621 -13.72 3.59 -15.07
CA THR A 621 -15.05 4.06 -15.50
C THR A 621 -16.07 2.93 -15.52
N PRO A 622 -17.25 3.10 -14.89
CA PRO A 622 -18.35 2.14 -14.99
C PRO A 622 -18.76 1.87 -16.44
N ASN A 623 -18.96 0.59 -16.77
CA ASN A 623 -19.63 0.17 -18.00
C ASN A 623 -20.65 -0.93 -17.70
N LYS A 624 -21.50 -1.26 -18.69
CA LYS A 624 -22.55 -2.29 -18.52
C LYS A 624 -22.02 -3.64 -18.02
N ASN A 625 -20.83 -4.06 -18.46
CA ASN A 625 -20.26 -5.35 -18.08
C ASN A 625 -19.63 -5.31 -16.68
N SER A 626 -19.04 -4.18 -16.28
CA SER A 626 -18.37 -4.04 -14.98
C SER A 626 -19.33 -3.68 -13.86
N ALA A 627 -20.30 -2.79 -14.10
CA ALA A 627 -21.11 -2.16 -13.06
C ALA A 627 -22.56 -1.87 -13.46
N GLY A 628 -23.01 -2.37 -14.63
CA GLY A 628 -24.42 -2.33 -15.04
C GLY A 628 -24.91 -1.05 -15.71
N PHE A 629 -24.10 -0.01 -15.84
CA PHE A 629 -24.40 1.18 -16.66
C PHE A 629 -23.14 1.77 -17.29
N ASP A 630 -23.30 2.47 -18.42
CA ASP A 630 -22.20 3.11 -19.13
C ASP A 630 -22.03 4.56 -18.66
N ALA A 631 -20.95 4.84 -17.94
CA ALA A 631 -20.60 6.18 -17.47
C ALA A 631 -19.59 6.85 -18.40
N LYS A 632 -19.41 8.17 -18.24
CA LYS A 632 -18.36 8.96 -18.90
C LYS A 632 -17.50 9.65 -17.87
N ASN A 633 -16.21 9.79 -18.17
CA ASN A 633 -15.28 10.54 -17.33
C ASN A 633 -15.37 12.03 -17.62
N GLY A 634 -15.24 12.84 -16.56
CA GLY A 634 -15.04 14.28 -16.63
C GLY A 634 -13.56 14.65 -16.77
N LYS A 635 -13.25 15.95 -16.64
CA LYS A 635 -11.88 16.48 -16.84
C LYS A 635 -10.85 15.91 -15.88
N GLY A 636 -11.26 15.52 -14.67
CA GLY A 636 -10.38 14.93 -13.68
C GLY A 636 -10.14 13.43 -13.84
N ASN A 637 -10.71 12.83 -14.90
CA ASN A 637 -10.70 11.40 -15.19
C ASN A 637 -11.51 10.52 -14.20
N ALA A 638 -12.43 11.12 -13.45
CA ALA A 638 -13.45 10.40 -12.69
C ALA A 638 -14.76 10.37 -13.47
N TYR A 639 -15.55 9.31 -13.30
CA TYR A 639 -16.88 9.29 -13.88
C TYR A 639 -17.79 10.39 -13.30
N GLU A 640 -18.58 11.01 -14.17
CA GLU A 640 -19.52 12.06 -13.80
C GLU A 640 -20.79 11.46 -13.17
N SER A 641 -21.25 12.06 -12.07
CA SER A 641 -22.47 11.66 -11.41
C SER A 641 -23.13 12.87 -10.73
N PRO A 642 -24.44 13.08 -10.92
CA PRO A 642 -25.16 14.21 -10.31
C PRO A 642 -25.39 14.06 -8.80
N ILE A 643 -25.15 12.86 -8.23
CA ILE A 643 -25.37 12.57 -6.81
C ILE A 643 -24.05 12.51 -6.01
N ARG A 644 -22.92 12.86 -6.62
CA ARG A 644 -21.66 13.05 -5.87
C ARG A 644 -21.81 14.32 -5.03
N ASN A 645 -21.67 14.18 -3.72
CA ASN A 645 -21.92 15.27 -2.79
C ASN A 645 -20.73 16.23 -2.65
N ASP A 646 -21.03 17.51 -2.39
CA ASP A 646 -20.08 18.61 -2.18
C ASP A 646 -20.38 19.44 -0.92
N SER A 647 -21.28 18.95 -0.06
CA SER A 647 -21.96 19.75 0.97
C SER A 647 -21.89 19.15 2.38
N TYR A 648 -21.37 17.93 2.53
CA TYR A 648 -21.24 17.22 3.81
C TYR A 648 -19.79 16.87 4.10
N GLY A 649 -19.44 16.62 5.36
CA GLY A 649 -18.09 16.21 5.71
C GLY A 649 -17.84 16.33 7.20
N ARG A 650 -16.98 15.46 7.76
CA ARG A 650 -16.83 15.37 9.21
C ARG A 650 -15.39 15.16 9.64
N ILE A 651 -15.07 15.72 10.78
CA ILE A 651 -13.82 15.50 11.49
C ILE A 651 -14.14 14.83 12.80
N LEU A 652 -13.63 13.61 12.98
CA LEU A 652 -13.86 12.77 14.15
C LEU A 652 -12.56 12.64 14.94
N ARG A 653 -12.68 12.42 16.25
CA ARG A 653 -11.55 12.10 17.13
C ARG A 653 -11.83 10.80 17.88
N VAL A 654 -10.87 9.90 17.89
CA VAL A 654 -10.91 8.64 18.65
C VAL A 654 -9.83 8.66 19.72
N TYR A 655 -10.20 8.33 20.96
CA TYR A 655 -9.31 8.37 22.11
C TYR A 655 -9.76 7.42 23.22
N PRO A 656 -8.86 6.97 24.14
CA PRO A 656 -9.25 6.10 25.23
C PRO A 656 -10.26 6.78 26.17
N THR A 657 -11.29 6.07 26.58
CA THR A 657 -12.36 6.57 27.45
C THR A 657 -11.78 7.12 28.76
N GLY A 658 -12.19 8.34 29.13
CA GLY A 658 -11.72 9.01 30.34
C GLY A 658 -10.27 9.51 30.31
N SER A 659 -9.54 9.36 29.20
CA SER A 659 -8.18 9.90 29.05
C SER A 659 -8.19 11.41 28.83
N LYS A 660 -7.20 12.11 29.40
CA LYS A 660 -6.98 13.54 29.15
C LYS A 660 -6.23 13.76 27.85
N ASN A 661 -6.46 14.91 27.21
CA ASN A 661 -5.66 15.38 26.10
C ASN A 661 -4.19 15.54 26.51
N ASP A 662 -3.27 15.29 25.58
CA ASP A 662 -1.87 15.67 25.73
C ASP A 662 -1.74 17.17 26.04
N VAL A 663 -0.75 17.53 26.87
CA VAL A 663 -0.51 18.92 27.26
C VAL A 663 0.11 19.69 26.10
N TYR A 664 -0.47 20.83 25.74
CA TYR A 664 0.10 21.68 24.70
C TYR A 664 1.26 22.49 25.31
N PRO A 665 2.50 22.39 24.78
CA PRO A 665 3.68 22.97 25.40
C PRO A 665 3.77 24.51 25.27
N LYS A 666 2.78 25.16 24.63
CA LYS A 666 2.73 26.62 24.39
C LYS A 666 4.02 27.15 23.75
N LEU A 667 4.34 26.60 22.57
CA LEU A 667 5.55 26.97 21.84
C LEU A 667 5.50 28.44 21.41
N ASP A 668 6.56 29.19 21.70
CA ASP A 668 6.79 30.54 21.17
C ASP A 668 7.98 30.50 20.22
N PRO A 669 7.77 30.73 18.90
CA PRO A 669 8.84 30.74 17.90
C PRO A 669 10.01 31.68 18.23
N LYS A 670 9.80 32.72 19.05
CA LYS A 670 10.82 33.70 19.43
C LYS A 670 11.54 33.34 20.73
N ASN A 671 11.09 32.33 21.46
CA ASN A 671 11.62 31.97 22.78
C ASN A 671 12.15 30.53 22.81
N LEU A 672 13.48 30.39 22.72
CA LEU A 672 14.16 29.11 22.74
C LEU A 672 13.89 28.26 24.01
N ASP A 673 13.64 28.90 25.15
CA ASP A 673 13.36 28.19 26.41
C ASP A 673 11.97 27.52 26.40
N SER A 674 11.08 27.96 25.50
CA SER A 674 9.82 27.24 25.21
C SER A 674 10.00 26.05 24.27
N LEU A 675 10.97 26.13 23.34
CA LEU A 675 11.16 25.15 22.27
C LEU A 675 12.00 23.94 22.71
N LEU A 676 13.10 24.16 23.44
CA LEU A 676 14.03 23.08 23.81
C LEU A 676 13.39 21.96 24.64
N PRO A 677 12.56 22.24 25.67
CA PRO A 677 11.91 21.16 26.43
C PRO A 677 10.96 20.32 25.57
N ALA A 678 10.32 20.93 24.57
CA ALA A 678 9.36 20.25 23.70
C ALA A 678 10.02 19.22 22.76
N LEU A 679 11.35 19.27 22.56
CA LEU A 679 12.09 18.22 21.86
C LEU A 679 11.99 16.85 22.56
N ASN A 680 11.62 16.81 23.85
CA ASN A 680 11.40 15.58 24.59
C ASN A 680 9.91 15.25 24.83
N HIS A 681 8.98 15.99 24.21
CA HIS A 681 7.55 15.81 24.41
C HIS A 681 7.10 14.39 24.03
N PRO A 682 6.13 13.76 24.74
CA PRO A 682 5.65 12.41 24.44
C PRO A 682 5.09 12.25 23.02
N ASN A 683 4.38 13.27 22.53
CA ASN A 683 3.82 13.31 21.18
C ASN A 683 4.82 13.88 20.15
N GLN A 684 5.07 13.12 19.07
CA GLN A 684 6.00 13.46 17.98
C GLN A 684 5.69 14.77 17.28
N PHE A 685 4.41 15.13 17.14
CA PHE A 685 4.00 16.39 16.52
C PHE A 685 4.70 17.58 17.18
N TRP A 686 4.68 17.64 18.52
CA TRP A 686 5.29 18.73 19.28
C TRP A 686 6.81 18.73 19.18
N ARG A 687 7.45 17.54 19.12
CA ARG A 687 8.89 17.44 18.95
C ARG A 687 9.36 17.96 17.59
N LEU A 688 8.70 17.53 16.51
CA LEU A 688 9.00 18.00 15.15
C LEU A 688 8.67 19.47 14.97
N THR A 689 7.58 19.96 15.57
CA THR A 689 7.23 21.39 15.54
C THR A 689 8.28 22.23 16.25
N ALA A 690 8.74 21.82 17.43
CA ALA A 690 9.81 22.50 18.14
C ALA A 690 11.14 22.48 17.36
N GLN A 691 11.50 21.33 16.79
CA GLN A 691 12.68 21.22 15.93
C GLN A 691 12.61 22.18 14.74
N ARG A 692 11.49 22.19 14.03
CA ARG A 692 11.24 23.09 12.90
C ARG A 692 11.41 24.55 13.31
N LEU A 693 10.74 24.98 14.38
CA LEU A 693 10.83 26.38 14.86
C LEU A 693 12.27 26.77 15.25
N ILE A 694 13.04 25.85 15.84
CA ILE A 694 14.46 26.08 16.14
C ILE A 694 15.27 26.26 14.85
N VAL A 695 15.06 25.41 13.84
CA VAL A 695 15.76 25.50 12.54
C VAL A 695 15.40 26.80 11.82
N GLU A 696 14.11 27.14 11.75
CA GLU A 696 13.60 28.37 11.13
C GLU A 696 14.13 29.65 11.81
N SER A 697 14.44 29.60 13.11
CA SER A 697 15.02 30.73 13.83
C SER A 697 16.45 31.08 13.40
N GLY A 698 17.20 30.13 12.80
CA GLY A 698 18.62 30.29 12.47
C GLY A 698 19.54 30.56 13.67
N SER A 699 19.05 30.37 14.90
CA SER A 699 19.73 30.82 16.12
C SER A 699 20.98 30.00 16.43
N GLN A 700 22.15 30.62 16.32
CA GLN A 700 23.43 30.01 16.72
C GLN A 700 23.52 29.76 18.24
N THR A 701 22.77 30.51 19.04
CA THR A 701 22.61 30.24 20.48
C THR A 701 21.93 28.90 20.73
N ALA A 702 21.01 28.47 19.86
CA ALA A 702 20.39 27.16 19.95
C ALA A 702 21.42 26.04 19.71
N ALA A 703 22.33 26.20 18.75
CA ALA A 703 23.34 25.18 18.44
C ALA A 703 24.16 24.75 19.67
N ALA A 704 24.61 25.70 20.51
CA ALA A 704 25.36 25.37 21.73
C ALA A 704 24.52 24.52 22.71
N LYS A 705 23.25 24.89 22.94
CA LYS A 705 22.34 24.14 23.82
C LYS A 705 22.00 22.76 23.25
N LEU A 706 21.83 22.64 21.93
CA LEU A 706 21.54 21.36 21.26
C LEU A 706 22.73 20.39 21.36
N LYS A 707 23.97 20.86 21.21
CA LYS A 707 25.17 20.03 21.44
C LYS A 707 25.21 19.50 22.86
N GLU A 708 24.88 20.34 23.84
CA GLU A 708 24.82 19.93 25.24
C GLU A 708 23.73 18.89 25.50
N ILE A 709 22.56 18.97 24.84
CA ILE A 709 21.53 17.93 24.90
C ILE A 709 22.07 16.59 24.41
N VAL A 710 22.75 16.57 23.25
CA VAL A 710 23.34 15.33 22.71
C VAL A 710 24.43 14.78 23.64
N LYS A 711 25.26 15.65 24.21
CA LYS A 711 26.37 15.28 25.10
C LYS A 711 25.90 14.72 26.45
N THR A 712 24.89 15.34 27.06
CA THR A 712 24.43 15.00 28.42
C THR A 712 23.49 13.81 28.46
N ASN A 713 22.65 13.63 27.44
CA ASN A 713 21.71 12.52 27.39
C ASN A 713 21.47 12.07 25.94
N SER A 714 22.48 11.41 25.36
CA SER A 714 22.48 10.92 23.99
C SER A 714 21.41 9.87 23.70
N SER A 715 20.72 9.32 24.70
CA SER A 715 19.65 8.33 24.53
C SER A 715 18.24 8.92 24.64
N SER A 716 18.11 10.23 24.85
CA SER A 716 16.82 10.92 24.93
C SER A 716 16.16 11.14 23.56
N ARG A 717 14.83 11.33 23.55
CA ARG A 717 14.11 11.77 22.34
C ARG A 717 14.62 13.13 21.85
N ALA A 718 14.95 14.02 22.79
CA ALA A 718 15.50 15.34 22.46
C ALA A 718 16.83 15.27 21.72
N ALA A 719 17.71 14.31 22.06
CA ALA A 719 19.00 14.16 21.37
C ALA A 719 18.83 13.84 19.88
N LEU A 720 17.84 13.02 19.51
CA LEU A 720 17.54 12.72 18.10
C LEU A 720 17.22 14.00 17.32
N HIS A 721 16.27 14.77 17.82
CA HIS A 721 15.87 16.02 17.19
C HIS A 721 17.00 17.06 17.21
N ALA A 722 17.83 17.07 18.26
CA ALA A 722 18.97 17.96 18.35
C ALA A 722 20.03 17.68 17.28
N VAL A 723 20.33 16.42 16.96
CA VAL A 723 21.26 16.07 15.88
C VAL A 723 20.77 16.61 14.53
N TYR A 724 19.50 16.41 14.19
CA TYR A 724 18.95 16.93 12.94
C TYR A 724 18.82 18.46 12.89
N ALA A 725 18.47 19.10 14.02
CA ALA A 725 18.47 20.56 14.11
C ALA A 725 19.88 21.13 13.90
N LEU A 726 20.90 20.54 14.53
CA LEU A 726 22.30 20.92 14.35
C LEU A 726 22.76 20.76 12.90
N GLN A 727 22.34 19.70 12.23
CA GLN A 727 22.65 19.48 10.82
C GLN A 727 22.13 20.62 9.95
N SER A 728 20.86 21.02 10.13
CA SER A 728 20.26 22.08 9.31
C SER A 728 20.72 23.48 9.69
N LEU A 729 21.18 23.69 10.92
CA LEU A 729 21.86 24.93 11.34
C LEU A 729 23.32 25.01 10.87
N GLY A 730 23.86 23.97 10.22
CA GLY A 730 25.27 23.91 9.80
C GLY A 730 26.26 23.82 10.97
N ALA A 731 25.79 23.38 12.14
CA ALA A 731 26.55 23.38 13.39
C ALA A 731 26.86 21.97 13.92
N LEU A 732 26.53 20.92 13.16
CA LEU A 732 26.83 19.53 13.51
C LEU A 732 28.32 19.22 13.31
N ASP A 733 29.03 18.95 14.40
CA ASP A 733 30.47 18.65 14.39
C ASP A 733 30.79 17.16 14.60
N THR A 734 32.03 16.79 14.32
CA THR A 734 32.53 15.42 14.43
C THR A 734 32.42 14.85 15.84
N GLU A 735 32.57 15.68 16.90
CA GLU A 735 32.42 15.22 18.29
C GLU A 735 30.97 14.81 18.57
N THR A 736 30.02 15.65 18.18
CA THR A 736 28.59 15.38 18.31
C THR A 736 28.18 14.12 17.54
N ILE A 737 28.71 13.94 16.31
CA ILE A 737 28.49 12.71 15.53
C ILE A 737 29.05 11.49 16.25
N LYS A 738 30.27 11.55 16.79
CA LYS A 738 30.85 10.43 17.56
C LYS A 738 30.00 10.09 18.78
N THR A 739 29.48 11.09 19.49
CA THR A 739 28.54 10.88 20.61
C THR A 739 27.24 10.22 20.14
N ALA A 740 26.68 10.67 19.01
CA ALA A 740 25.47 10.09 18.44
C ALA A 740 25.65 8.63 18.01
N LEU A 741 26.77 8.32 17.32
CA LEU A 741 27.15 6.96 16.92
C LEU A 741 27.37 6.03 18.12
N ALA A 742 27.71 6.56 19.30
CA ALA A 742 27.89 5.81 20.53
C ALA A 742 26.61 5.70 21.39
N SER A 743 25.48 6.28 20.97
CA SER A 743 24.22 6.27 21.71
C SER A 743 23.61 4.87 21.85
N THR A 744 22.89 4.61 22.95
CA THR A 744 22.06 3.40 23.07
C THR A 744 20.71 3.53 22.35
N SER A 745 20.29 4.74 21.99
CA SER A 745 19.07 4.99 21.21
C SER A 745 19.31 4.76 19.72
N ARG A 746 18.48 3.90 19.09
CA ARG A 746 18.57 3.61 17.65
C ARG A 746 18.36 4.87 16.81
N GLY A 747 17.31 5.64 17.07
CA GLY A 747 17.05 6.88 16.33
C GLY A 747 18.26 7.84 16.34
N VAL A 748 18.93 7.99 17.50
CA VAL A 748 20.10 8.87 17.62
C VAL A 748 21.31 8.33 16.85
N ARG A 749 21.58 7.00 16.93
CA ARG A 749 22.63 6.38 16.12
C ARG A 749 22.36 6.55 14.64
N ARG A 750 21.13 6.29 14.19
CA ARG A 750 20.71 6.50 12.80
C ARG A 750 20.93 7.95 12.36
N ALA A 751 20.56 8.93 13.19
CA ALA A 751 20.83 10.33 12.89
C ALA A 751 22.34 10.60 12.77
N GLY A 752 23.18 9.97 13.60
CA GLY A 752 24.63 9.99 13.46
C GLY A 752 25.13 9.36 12.15
N ILE A 753 24.59 8.19 11.77
CA ILE A 753 24.97 7.46 10.55
C ILE A 753 24.63 8.27 9.28
N LEU A 754 23.39 8.75 9.19
CA LEU A 754 22.88 9.44 8.00
C LEU A 754 23.48 10.85 7.82
N ASN A 755 23.98 11.47 8.89
CA ASN A 755 24.56 12.81 8.86
C ASN A 755 26.08 12.83 9.12
N ALA A 756 26.74 11.67 9.16
CA ALA A 756 28.18 11.62 9.34
C ALA A 756 28.89 12.35 8.18
N PRO A 757 29.93 13.16 8.47
CA PRO A 757 30.70 13.80 7.43
C PRO A 757 31.41 12.75 6.55
N LYS A 758 31.60 13.10 5.27
CA LYS A 758 32.32 12.25 4.30
C LYS A 758 33.85 12.27 4.48
N ASP A 759 34.33 12.80 5.60
CA ASP A 759 35.75 12.95 5.96
C ASP A 759 36.40 11.65 6.49
N GLY A 760 35.66 10.54 6.48
CA GLY A 760 36.11 9.26 6.99
C GLY A 760 35.69 8.97 8.43
N THR A 761 34.97 9.87 9.13
CA THR A 761 34.51 9.63 10.51
C THR A 761 33.69 8.34 10.65
N LEU A 762 32.71 8.13 9.76
CA LEU A 762 31.89 6.91 9.76
C LEU A 762 32.72 5.67 9.38
N ALA A 763 33.58 5.79 8.37
CA ALA A 763 34.42 4.70 7.90
C ALA A 763 35.40 4.24 8.99
N ALA A 764 36.06 5.16 9.69
CA ALA A 764 36.96 4.87 10.80
C ALA A 764 36.23 4.16 11.95
N ALA A 765 35.03 4.65 12.31
CA ALA A 765 34.22 3.99 13.33
C ALA A 765 33.85 2.55 12.91
N PHE A 766 33.53 2.33 11.64
CA PHE A 766 33.20 1.01 11.07
C PHE A 766 34.41 0.07 11.03
N GLU A 767 35.58 0.59 10.67
CA GLU A 767 36.84 -0.15 10.60
C GLU A 767 37.37 -0.55 11.98
N GLU A 768 37.33 0.35 12.96
CA GLU A 768 37.86 0.13 14.32
C GLU A 768 37.08 -0.96 15.08
N LYS A 769 35.75 -0.98 14.90
CA LYS A 769 34.86 -1.86 15.66
C LYS A 769 34.38 -3.09 14.88
N GLY A 770 34.55 -3.12 13.56
CA GLY A 770 34.12 -4.19 12.67
C GLY A 770 32.60 -4.41 12.72
N ALA A 771 31.86 -3.73 11.83
CA ALA A 771 30.45 -3.39 12.06
C ALA A 771 30.32 -2.56 13.34
N ILE A 772 30.05 -1.27 13.22
CA ILE A 772 29.81 -0.39 14.38
C ILE A 772 28.61 -0.94 15.13
N ALA A 773 28.83 -1.86 16.08
CA ALA A 773 27.82 -2.41 17.00
C ALA A 773 26.40 -2.46 16.41
N ALA A 774 26.22 -2.93 15.17
CA ALA A 774 24.92 -2.83 14.52
C ALA A 774 23.97 -3.73 15.32
N HIS A 775 23.04 -3.11 16.04
CA HIS A 775 22.20 -3.82 16.99
C HIS A 775 21.12 -4.64 16.28
N ASP A 776 20.79 -4.25 15.05
CA ASP A 776 19.86 -4.96 14.17
C ASP A 776 20.24 -4.79 12.68
N PRO A 777 19.64 -5.60 11.78
CA PRO A 777 19.99 -5.56 10.36
C PRO A 777 19.52 -4.29 9.62
N ARG A 778 18.58 -3.49 10.17
CA ARG A 778 18.19 -2.19 9.59
C ARG A 778 19.31 -1.18 9.74
N GLU A 779 19.88 -1.08 10.94
CA GLU A 779 21.02 -0.21 11.22
C GLU A 779 22.23 -0.60 10.34
N LEU A 780 22.43 -1.90 10.11
CA LEU A 780 23.48 -2.37 9.20
C LEU A 780 23.25 -1.93 7.74
N ALA A 781 21.99 -1.97 7.26
CA ALA A 781 21.65 -1.44 5.94
C ALA A 781 21.90 0.07 5.85
N GLU A 782 21.52 0.84 6.86
CA GLU A 782 21.77 2.29 6.94
C GLU A 782 23.27 2.61 6.88
N ILE A 783 24.10 1.85 7.62
CA ILE A 783 25.56 1.98 7.58
C ILE A 783 26.10 1.69 6.18
N PHE A 784 25.69 0.59 5.54
CA PHE A 784 26.17 0.26 4.20
C PHE A 784 25.74 1.31 3.16
N VAL A 785 24.50 1.78 3.22
CA VAL A 785 24.00 2.86 2.35
C VAL A 785 24.80 4.15 2.58
N ALA A 786 25.14 4.49 3.83
CA ALA A 786 25.97 5.65 4.13
C ALA A 786 27.42 5.48 3.61
N LEU A 787 28.04 4.31 3.84
CA LEU A 787 29.39 3.99 3.35
C LEU A 787 29.47 4.02 1.81
N SER A 788 28.42 3.60 1.10
CA SER A 788 28.36 3.66 -0.37
C SER A 788 28.53 5.08 -0.94
N GLN A 789 28.40 6.11 -0.11
CA GLN A 789 28.51 7.52 -0.47
C GLN A 789 29.81 8.18 0.01
N THR A 790 30.70 7.41 0.64
CA THR A 790 32.01 7.87 1.13
C THR A 790 33.09 7.69 0.06
N THR A 791 34.26 8.29 0.27
CA THR A 791 35.41 8.11 -0.62
C THR A 791 35.86 6.64 -0.63
N PRO A 792 36.11 6.03 -1.80
CA PRO A 792 36.64 4.67 -1.89
C PRO A 792 37.89 4.46 -1.03
N SER A 793 37.95 3.32 -0.33
CA SER A 793 38.99 3.00 0.64
C SER A 793 39.21 1.49 0.70
N GLU A 794 40.49 1.07 0.68
CA GLU A 794 40.85 -0.34 0.84
C GLU A 794 40.54 -0.88 2.24
N SER A 795 40.76 -0.09 3.29
CA SER A 795 40.50 -0.53 4.67
C SER A 795 39.01 -0.76 4.90
N THR A 796 38.17 0.17 4.42
CA THR A 796 36.71 0.02 4.46
C THR A 796 36.26 -1.20 3.65
N GLY A 797 36.84 -1.43 2.47
CA GLY A 797 36.54 -2.61 1.65
C GLY A 797 36.91 -3.93 2.33
N LYS A 798 38.05 -3.99 3.02
CA LYS A 798 38.46 -5.15 3.84
C LYS A 798 37.48 -5.39 4.99
N ALA A 799 37.04 -4.32 5.66
CA ALA A 799 36.04 -4.40 6.72
C ALA A 799 34.68 -4.90 6.19
N LEU A 800 34.20 -4.40 5.05
CA LEU A 800 32.96 -4.88 4.40
C LEU A 800 33.02 -6.36 4.04
N ARG A 801 34.18 -6.85 3.57
CA ARG A 801 34.39 -8.29 3.29
C ARG A 801 34.33 -9.12 4.57
N ALA A 802 34.97 -8.65 5.64
CA ALA A 802 34.95 -9.33 6.93
C ALA A 802 33.53 -9.39 7.52
N THR A 803 32.77 -8.29 7.44
CA THR A 803 31.36 -8.26 7.86
C THR A 803 30.50 -9.24 7.06
N LEU A 804 30.71 -9.35 5.74
CA LEU A 804 30.01 -10.35 4.92
C LEU A 804 30.31 -11.79 5.36
N VAL A 805 31.55 -12.13 5.73
CA VAL A 805 31.87 -13.46 6.28
C VAL A 805 31.12 -13.69 7.59
N ALA A 806 31.22 -12.72 8.50
CA ALA A 806 30.72 -12.85 9.86
C ALA A 806 29.19 -12.94 9.91
N GLN A 807 28.50 -12.27 8.98
CA GLN A 807 27.03 -12.17 8.96
C GLN A 807 26.42 -12.67 7.65
N LYS A 808 27.00 -13.72 7.06
CA LYS A 808 26.63 -14.19 5.71
C LYS A 808 25.13 -14.46 5.56
N ASP A 809 24.51 -15.17 6.52
CA ASP A 809 23.12 -15.58 6.40
C ASP A 809 22.19 -14.37 6.57
N VAL A 810 22.50 -13.48 7.52
CA VAL A 810 21.73 -12.25 7.74
C VAL A 810 21.77 -11.33 6.51
N ILE A 811 22.95 -11.12 5.92
CA ILE A 811 23.13 -10.21 4.78
C ILE A 811 22.59 -10.82 3.49
N LEU A 812 22.79 -12.12 3.25
CA LEU A 812 22.45 -12.74 1.98
C LEU A 812 20.99 -13.20 1.91
N ASP A 813 20.34 -13.50 3.03
CA ASP A 813 18.93 -13.92 3.07
C ASP A 813 17.95 -12.72 3.03
N ASP A 814 18.41 -11.50 3.31
CA ASP A 814 17.63 -10.26 3.23
C ASP A 814 17.99 -9.45 1.98
N ALA A 815 17.04 -9.29 1.05
CA ALA A 815 17.30 -8.61 -0.22
C ALA A 815 17.62 -7.11 -0.07
N THR A 816 17.04 -6.42 0.90
CA THR A 816 17.30 -5.00 1.16
C THR A 816 18.71 -4.83 1.72
N LEU A 817 19.08 -5.66 2.70
CA LEU A 817 20.41 -5.63 3.30
C LEU A 817 21.51 -6.05 2.32
N ASN A 818 21.25 -7.08 1.51
CA ASN A 818 22.15 -7.52 0.45
C ASN A 818 22.43 -6.38 -0.53
N ALA A 819 21.38 -5.70 -0.98
CA ALA A 819 21.51 -4.59 -1.92
C ALA A 819 22.29 -3.42 -1.31
N ALA A 820 22.06 -3.11 -0.03
CA ALA A 820 22.82 -2.10 0.70
C ALA A 820 24.31 -2.48 0.79
N TRP A 821 24.62 -3.73 1.15
CA TRP A 821 26.00 -4.23 1.19
C TRP A 821 26.66 -4.17 -0.19
N GLN A 822 25.95 -4.59 -1.25
CA GLN A 822 26.45 -4.52 -2.63
C GLN A 822 26.77 -3.09 -3.05
N ALA A 823 25.93 -2.11 -2.69
CA ALA A 823 26.20 -0.71 -2.97
C ALA A 823 27.48 -0.22 -2.30
N ALA A 824 27.69 -0.54 -1.01
CA ALA A 824 28.92 -0.23 -0.31
C ALA A 824 30.14 -0.96 -0.90
N ALA A 825 30.04 -2.28 -1.09
CA ALA A 825 31.13 -3.12 -1.56
C ALA A 825 31.60 -2.73 -2.96
N ARG A 826 30.69 -2.31 -3.85
CA ARG A 826 31.02 -1.82 -5.19
C ARG A 826 31.74 -0.47 -5.16
N ASN A 827 31.38 0.43 -4.23
CA ASN A 827 32.12 1.68 -4.02
C ASN A 827 33.54 1.43 -3.47
N HIS A 828 33.71 0.42 -2.60
CA HIS A 828 34.99 0.06 -1.97
C HIS A 828 35.64 -1.21 -2.55
N ALA A 829 35.41 -1.47 -3.85
CA ALA A 829 35.70 -2.76 -4.48
C ALA A 829 37.17 -3.22 -4.36
N ALA A 830 38.13 -2.32 -4.50
CA ALA A 830 39.56 -2.66 -4.41
C ALA A 830 39.91 -3.37 -3.09
N GLY A 831 39.41 -2.86 -1.96
CA GLY A 831 39.62 -3.47 -0.65
C GLY A 831 38.90 -4.81 -0.48
N VAL A 832 37.67 -4.91 -0.97
CA VAL A 832 36.86 -6.14 -0.92
C VAL A 832 37.56 -7.27 -1.69
N LEU A 833 38.06 -6.97 -2.90
CA LEU A 833 38.74 -7.93 -3.77
C LEU A 833 40.11 -8.34 -3.21
N ALA A 834 40.89 -7.38 -2.70
CA ALA A 834 42.18 -7.66 -2.05
C ALA A 834 42.02 -8.59 -0.84
N ALA A 835 40.99 -8.36 -0.01
CA ALA A 835 40.67 -9.22 1.12
C ALA A 835 40.30 -10.64 0.70
N ASN A 836 39.60 -10.80 -0.43
CA ASN A 836 39.18 -12.10 -0.93
C ASN A 836 40.34 -12.95 -1.49
N THR A 837 41.34 -12.32 -2.12
CA THR A 837 42.53 -13.02 -2.63
C THR A 837 43.48 -13.54 -1.54
N ALA A 838 43.35 -13.02 -0.31
CA ALA A 838 44.20 -13.38 0.83
C ALA A 838 43.67 -14.57 1.66
N ASP A 839 42.49 -15.11 1.33
CA ASP A 839 41.85 -16.24 2.03
C ASP A 839 41.78 -17.48 1.11
N PRO A 840 42.74 -18.42 1.20
CA PRO A 840 42.76 -19.62 0.35
C PRO A 840 41.63 -20.61 0.65
N ALA A 841 40.92 -20.48 1.78
CA ALA A 841 39.92 -21.45 2.23
C ALA A 841 38.53 -21.25 1.59
N THR A 842 38.30 -20.12 0.90
CA THR A 842 37.00 -19.78 0.29
C THR A 842 37.00 -19.79 -1.25
N ALA A 843 38.08 -20.23 -1.89
CA ALA A 843 38.12 -20.54 -3.32
C ALA A 843 37.38 -21.85 -3.61
N THR A 844 36.06 -21.90 -3.38
CA THR A 844 35.23 -23.03 -3.78
C THR A 844 35.13 -23.07 -5.30
N LYS A 845 35.68 -24.13 -5.90
CA LYS A 845 35.28 -24.55 -7.26
C LYS A 845 33.77 -24.79 -7.21
N ASN A 846 32.99 -24.01 -7.96
CA ASN A 846 31.57 -24.27 -8.15
C ASN A 846 31.40 -25.73 -8.62
N ALA A 847 30.60 -26.50 -7.89
CA ALA A 847 30.15 -27.80 -8.38
C ALA A 847 29.45 -27.62 -9.74
N ALA A 848 29.53 -28.62 -10.62
CA ALA A 848 28.83 -28.56 -11.90
C ALA A 848 27.34 -28.28 -11.66
N PRO A 849 26.72 -27.37 -12.44
CA PRO A 849 25.32 -27.03 -12.26
C PRO A 849 24.44 -28.28 -12.40
N VAL A 850 23.50 -28.45 -11.47
CA VAL A 850 22.49 -29.51 -11.51
C VAL A 850 21.19 -28.89 -12.01
N ASN A 851 20.57 -29.51 -13.01
CA ASN A 851 19.26 -29.10 -13.49
C ASN A 851 18.21 -29.34 -12.40
N LEU A 852 17.50 -28.28 -12.00
CA LEU A 852 16.51 -28.29 -10.92
C LEU A 852 15.10 -28.72 -11.38
N LEU A 853 14.87 -28.82 -12.69
CA LEU A 853 13.58 -29.25 -13.24
C LEU A 853 13.42 -30.76 -13.13
N LYS A 854 12.21 -31.19 -12.72
CA LYS A 854 11.80 -32.59 -12.78
C LYS A 854 11.18 -32.88 -14.14
N ASP A 855 11.61 -33.97 -14.76
CA ASP A 855 11.20 -34.38 -16.12
C ASP A 855 11.38 -33.27 -17.18
N PRO A 856 12.61 -32.76 -17.39
CA PRO A 856 12.87 -31.67 -18.31
C PRO A 856 12.57 -31.97 -19.79
N GLY A 857 12.57 -33.26 -20.17
CA GLY A 857 12.26 -33.74 -21.52
C GLY A 857 10.79 -34.15 -21.71
N PHE A 858 9.94 -34.01 -20.69
CA PHE A 858 8.54 -34.43 -20.75
C PHE A 858 8.34 -35.90 -21.14
N GLU A 859 9.16 -36.81 -20.60
CA GLU A 859 9.14 -38.26 -20.90
C GLU A 859 8.07 -39.01 -20.09
N GLY A 860 7.42 -38.33 -19.14
CA GLY A 860 6.29 -38.85 -18.39
C GLY A 860 4.97 -38.88 -19.19
N PRO A 861 3.96 -39.64 -18.74
CA PRO A 861 2.67 -39.76 -19.43
C PRO A 861 1.77 -38.51 -19.31
N ALA A 862 2.19 -37.47 -18.58
CA ALA A 862 1.42 -36.26 -18.31
C ALA A 862 2.35 -35.03 -18.11
N LEU A 863 1.79 -33.81 -18.20
CA LEU A 863 2.52 -32.53 -18.09
C LEU A 863 3.23 -32.26 -16.75
N GLY A 864 3.05 -33.13 -15.74
CA GLY A 864 3.68 -32.98 -14.43
C GLY A 864 3.28 -31.70 -13.71
N VAL A 865 4.25 -30.85 -13.37
CA VAL A 865 4.04 -29.54 -12.71
C VAL A 865 3.65 -28.42 -13.67
N TRP A 866 3.69 -28.67 -14.97
CA TRP A 866 3.37 -27.68 -16.00
C TRP A 866 1.87 -27.65 -16.27
N SER A 867 1.30 -26.44 -16.32
CA SER A 867 -0.13 -26.24 -16.57
C SER A 867 -0.38 -25.14 -17.60
N LEU A 868 -1.50 -25.23 -18.30
CA LEU A 868 -1.90 -24.22 -19.28
C LEU A 868 -2.19 -22.89 -18.60
N ARG A 869 -1.61 -21.81 -19.14
CA ARG A 869 -1.80 -20.44 -18.67
C ARG A 869 -2.22 -19.55 -19.85
N PRO A 870 -3.53 -19.33 -20.06
CA PRO A 870 -4.02 -18.42 -21.09
C PRO A 870 -3.90 -16.97 -20.62
N TYR A 871 -3.31 -16.11 -21.45
CA TYR A 871 -3.25 -14.66 -21.21
C TYR A 871 -4.25 -13.92 -22.07
N ARG A 872 -4.32 -14.25 -23.36
CA ARG A 872 -5.30 -13.71 -24.30
C ARG A 872 -5.65 -14.77 -25.32
N VAL A 873 -6.84 -15.35 -25.18
CA VAL A 873 -7.32 -16.41 -26.07
C VAL A 873 -8.72 -16.05 -26.53
N ASP A 874 -8.85 -15.71 -27.82
CA ASP A 874 -10.13 -15.33 -28.41
C ASP A 874 -11.15 -16.49 -28.38
N ARG A 875 -10.66 -17.74 -28.36
CA ARG A 875 -11.45 -18.98 -28.31
C ARG A 875 -10.79 -20.02 -27.39
N PRO A 876 -11.09 -20.03 -26.07
CA PRO A 876 -10.37 -20.84 -25.08
C PRO A 876 -10.37 -22.35 -25.34
N GLY A 877 -11.43 -22.90 -25.95
CA GLY A 877 -11.60 -24.33 -26.19
C GLY A 877 -10.90 -24.89 -27.43
N THR A 878 -10.12 -24.08 -28.16
CA THR A 878 -9.49 -24.49 -29.44
C THR A 878 -7.97 -24.55 -29.40
N VAL A 879 -7.35 -24.27 -28.24
CA VAL A 879 -5.91 -24.41 -28.03
C VAL A 879 -5.63 -25.79 -27.45
N GLU A 880 -4.68 -26.52 -28.04
CA GLU A 880 -4.25 -27.81 -27.55
C GLU A 880 -2.87 -27.70 -26.89
N ILE A 881 -2.76 -28.21 -25.66
CA ILE A 881 -1.49 -28.46 -24.98
C ILE A 881 -1.40 -29.97 -24.70
N SER A 882 -0.34 -30.61 -25.16
CA SER A 882 -0.17 -32.06 -25.04
C SER A 882 1.31 -32.45 -24.98
N ILE A 883 1.57 -33.68 -24.54
CA ILE A 883 2.88 -34.32 -24.71
C ILE A 883 2.82 -35.11 -26.01
N ALA A 884 3.73 -34.83 -26.93
CA ALA A 884 3.75 -35.42 -28.26
C ALA A 884 5.06 -36.17 -28.54
N PRO A 885 5.04 -37.31 -29.27
CA PRO A 885 6.25 -37.99 -29.71
C PRO A 885 7.03 -37.15 -30.73
N GLY A 886 8.32 -37.43 -30.87
CA GLY A 886 9.21 -36.67 -31.75
C GLY A 886 9.97 -35.55 -31.03
N GLY A 887 10.20 -35.74 -29.72
CA GLY A 887 11.18 -34.97 -28.97
C GLY A 887 12.57 -35.07 -29.60
N ARG A 888 13.40 -34.09 -29.30
CA ARG A 888 14.72 -33.86 -29.88
C ARG A 888 15.62 -35.09 -29.83
N ASN A 889 15.56 -35.87 -28.76
CA ASN A 889 16.37 -37.07 -28.55
C ASN A 889 15.64 -38.38 -28.92
N GLY A 890 14.53 -38.29 -29.66
CA GLY A 890 13.70 -39.45 -30.03
C GLY A 890 12.66 -39.84 -28.97
N GLY A 891 12.53 -39.07 -27.89
CA GLY A 891 11.50 -39.19 -26.85
C GLY A 891 10.25 -38.35 -27.15
N THR A 892 9.66 -37.78 -26.11
CA THR A 892 8.49 -36.89 -26.20
C THR A 892 8.85 -35.42 -25.98
N ALA A 893 7.92 -34.50 -26.23
CA ALA A 893 8.09 -33.07 -26.01
C ALA A 893 6.76 -32.40 -25.68
N LEU A 894 6.81 -31.28 -24.97
CA LEU A 894 5.65 -30.41 -24.76
C LEU A 894 5.26 -29.76 -26.09
N LYS A 895 4.02 -29.96 -26.54
CA LYS A 895 3.43 -29.38 -27.75
C LYS A 895 2.33 -28.40 -27.38
N ILE A 896 2.36 -27.21 -27.97
CA ILE A 896 1.28 -26.21 -27.90
C ILE A 896 0.85 -25.88 -29.33
N THR A 897 -0.44 -26.07 -29.65
CA THR A 897 -1.01 -25.81 -30.97
C THR A 897 -2.23 -24.90 -30.88
N SER A 898 -2.29 -23.88 -31.72
CA SER A 898 -3.48 -23.04 -31.84
C SER A 898 -3.79 -22.69 -33.30
N PRO A 899 -5.01 -22.94 -33.80
CA PRO A 899 -5.44 -22.49 -35.13
C PRO A 899 -5.89 -21.01 -35.16
N PHE A 900 -6.01 -20.35 -34.00
CA PHE A 900 -6.37 -18.92 -33.87
C PHE A 900 -5.31 -18.15 -33.09
N PRO A 901 -5.19 -16.81 -33.27
CA PRO A 901 -4.26 -16.01 -32.50
C PRO A 901 -4.46 -16.23 -31.00
N ALA A 902 -3.47 -16.83 -30.34
CA ALA A 902 -3.51 -17.11 -28.92
C ALA A 902 -2.21 -16.68 -28.25
N ASP A 903 -2.32 -16.00 -27.12
CA ASP A 903 -1.22 -15.70 -26.22
C ASP A 903 -1.38 -16.56 -24.97
N ILE A 904 -0.58 -17.62 -24.91
CA ILE A 904 -0.77 -18.74 -24.00
C ILE A 904 0.57 -19.42 -23.75
N GLY A 905 0.71 -20.15 -22.64
CA GLY A 905 1.90 -20.96 -22.43
C GLY A 905 1.68 -22.08 -21.44
N ALA A 906 2.70 -22.92 -21.27
CA ALA A 906 2.80 -23.81 -20.14
C ALA A 906 3.58 -23.09 -19.02
N GLY A 907 3.00 -23.00 -17.83
CA GLY A 907 3.62 -22.39 -16.66
C GLY A 907 3.87 -23.42 -15.55
N ALA A 908 5.01 -23.32 -14.87
CA ALA A 908 5.33 -24.11 -13.68
C ALA A 908 5.98 -23.25 -12.58
N ASP A 909 5.48 -23.38 -11.36
CA ASP A 909 6.04 -22.74 -10.17
C ASP A 909 7.20 -23.60 -9.63
N ILE A 910 8.42 -23.07 -9.71
CA ILE A 910 9.64 -23.80 -9.34
C ILE A 910 10.27 -23.16 -8.09
N PRO A 911 10.55 -23.95 -7.03
CA PRO A 911 11.32 -23.47 -5.89
C PRO A 911 12.73 -23.03 -6.30
N VAL A 912 13.12 -21.85 -5.85
CA VAL A 912 14.46 -21.29 -6.02
C VAL A 912 14.99 -20.79 -4.69
N LYS A 913 16.31 -20.70 -4.57
CA LYS A 913 16.94 -20.02 -3.46
C LYS A 913 16.84 -18.51 -3.70
N PRO A 914 16.43 -17.72 -2.70
CA PRO A 914 16.50 -16.27 -2.79
C PRO A 914 17.93 -15.80 -3.09
N ASN A 915 18.04 -14.69 -3.83
CA ASN A 915 19.24 -13.96 -4.19
C ASN A 915 20.28 -14.81 -4.96
N THR A 916 19.81 -15.86 -5.63
CA THR A 916 20.64 -16.77 -6.43
C THR A 916 20.44 -16.48 -7.91
N ARG A 917 21.53 -16.50 -8.68
CA ARG A 917 21.48 -16.36 -10.14
C ARG A 917 21.20 -17.73 -10.77
N TYR A 918 20.26 -17.74 -11.68
CA TYR A 918 19.80 -18.91 -12.41
C TYR A 918 19.95 -18.71 -13.91
N ARG A 919 20.12 -19.81 -14.63
CA ARG A 919 19.89 -19.90 -16.08
C ARG A 919 18.69 -20.78 -16.32
N PHE A 920 17.70 -20.26 -17.04
CA PHE A 920 16.57 -21.04 -17.52
C PHE A 920 16.63 -21.13 -19.04
N GLY A 921 16.47 -22.33 -19.58
CA GLY A 921 16.49 -22.55 -21.02
C GLY A 921 15.98 -23.92 -21.41
N GLY A 922 16.18 -24.24 -22.68
CA GLY A 922 15.77 -25.51 -23.29
C GLY A 922 15.73 -25.39 -24.80
N TRP A 923 15.14 -26.38 -25.45
CA TRP A 923 15.06 -26.46 -26.90
C TRP A 923 13.65 -26.15 -27.38
N ILE A 924 13.56 -25.36 -28.44
CA ILE A 924 12.29 -24.98 -29.07
C ILE A 924 12.33 -25.36 -30.54
N ARG A 925 11.27 -26.02 -31.02
CA ARG A 925 10.99 -26.32 -32.43
C ARG A 925 9.61 -25.77 -32.77
N THR A 926 9.41 -25.21 -33.97
CA THR A 926 8.11 -24.68 -34.37
C THR A 926 7.69 -25.22 -35.72
N GLU A 927 6.38 -25.39 -35.92
CA GLU A 927 5.76 -25.82 -37.18
C GLU A 927 4.69 -24.79 -37.55
N ASN A 928 4.92 -24.05 -38.63
CA ASN A 928 4.03 -23.00 -39.14
C ASN A 928 3.56 -21.99 -38.08
N LEU A 929 4.45 -21.65 -37.13
CA LEU A 929 4.10 -20.70 -36.06
C LEU A 929 4.15 -19.26 -36.58
N GLU A 930 3.00 -18.69 -36.91
CA GLU A 930 2.88 -17.30 -37.34
C GLU A 930 2.63 -16.37 -36.15
N ASN A 931 3.41 -15.31 -36.06
CA ASN A 931 3.27 -14.28 -35.03
C ASN A 931 2.19 -13.29 -35.46
N LYS A 932 1.08 -13.19 -34.72
CA LYS A 932 -0.07 -12.32 -35.02
C LYS A 932 -0.02 -11.01 -34.23
N GLY A 933 1.19 -10.47 -34.05
CA GLY A 933 1.47 -9.29 -33.23
C GLY A 933 2.35 -9.57 -32.00
N GLY A 934 2.63 -10.84 -31.70
CA GLY A 934 3.51 -11.24 -30.60
C GLY A 934 4.94 -11.62 -31.02
N ARG A 935 5.71 -12.14 -30.06
CA ARG A 935 7.15 -12.48 -30.23
C ARG A 935 7.41 -13.95 -30.65
N GLY A 936 6.36 -14.78 -30.72
CA GLY A 936 6.45 -16.19 -31.08
C GLY A 936 6.64 -17.12 -29.90
N ALA A 937 7.40 -18.20 -30.08
CA ALA A 937 7.74 -19.16 -29.03
C ALA A 937 8.99 -18.72 -28.25
N LEU A 938 8.94 -18.70 -26.92
CA LEU A 938 10.08 -18.33 -26.06
C LEU A 938 9.99 -18.88 -24.63
N PHE A 939 11.09 -18.74 -23.88
CA PHE A 939 11.12 -18.94 -22.43
C PHE A 939 11.00 -17.61 -21.68
N ASN A 940 10.27 -17.62 -20.57
CA ASN A 940 10.10 -16.45 -19.72
C ASN A 940 10.06 -16.82 -18.24
N VAL A 941 10.61 -15.94 -17.39
CA VAL A 941 10.34 -15.93 -15.95
C VAL A 941 9.27 -14.86 -15.71
N HIS A 942 8.14 -15.25 -15.10
CA HIS A 942 6.99 -14.37 -14.94
C HIS A 942 7.37 -13.08 -14.20
N GLY A 943 7.01 -11.92 -14.78
CA GLY A 943 7.37 -10.61 -14.23
C GLY A 943 8.84 -10.20 -14.42
N GLY A 944 9.64 -10.99 -15.14
CA GLY A 944 11.07 -10.77 -15.35
C GLY A 944 11.52 -10.99 -16.79
N GLU A 945 12.65 -11.69 -16.94
CA GLU A 945 13.44 -11.81 -18.15
C GLU A 945 12.84 -12.79 -19.18
N THR A 946 13.17 -12.57 -20.46
CA THR A 946 12.75 -13.40 -21.59
C THR A 946 13.95 -13.89 -22.37
N SER A 947 13.93 -15.13 -22.86
CA SER A 947 14.93 -15.62 -23.81
C SER A 947 14.78 -14.95 -25.18
N GLN A 948 15.68 -15.28 -26.11
CA GLN A 948 15.42 -15.08 -27.53
C GLN A 948 14.21 -15.92 -27.96
N THR A 949 13.61 -15.57 -29.10
CA THR A 949 12.34 -16.14 -29.55
C THR A 949 12.48 -16.83 -30.90
N THR A 950 11.55 -17.73 -31.24
CA THR A 950 11.49 -18.40 -32.54
C THR A 950 10.06 -18.48 -33.07
N SER A 951 9.92 -18.49 -34.40
CA SER A 951 8.65 -18.56 -35.12
C SER A 951 8.86 -19.13 -36.53
N GLY A 952 7.77 -19.32 -37.27
CA GLY A 952 7.76 -20.02 -38.55
C GLY A 952 7.90 -21.52 -38.39
N THR A 953 8.43 -22.19 -39.40
CA THR A 953 8.85 -23.60 -39.29
C THR A 953 10.35 -23.63 -39.05
N SER A 954 10.77 -24.08 -37.87
CA SER A 954 12.17 -24.19 -37.48
C SER A 954 12.44 -25.51 -36.81
N ASP A 955 13.61 -26.10 -37.09
CA ASP A 955 14.10 -27.26 -36.34
C ASP A 955 14.50 -26.85 -34.91
N TRP A 956 14.80 -27.84 -34.06
CA TRP A 956 15.17 -27.65 -32.65
C TRP A 956 16.34 -26.68 -32.49
N LYS A 957 16.13 -25.61 -31.72
CA LYS A 957 17.17 -24.63 -31.33
C LYS A 957 17.13 -24.37 -29.83
N GLU A 958 18.31 -24.22 -29.25
CA GLU A 958 18.44 -23.90 -27.83
C GLU A 958 18.23 -22.40 -27.59
N PHE A 959 17.46 -22.07 -26.56
CA PHE A 959 17.28 -20.72 -26.08
C PHE A 959 17.43 -20.71 -24.57
N SER A 960 18.01 -19.64 -24.03
CA SER A 960 18.14 -19.46 -22.59
C SER A 960 18.15 -17.99 -22.20
N LEU A 961 17.87 -17.77 -20.92
CA LEU A 961 17.94 -16.49 -20.24
C LEU A 961 18.59 -16.71 -18.88
N GLU A 962 19.21 -15.67 -18.36
CA GLU A 962 19.69 -15.65 -16.98
C GLU A 962 18.91 -14.63 -16.18
N PHE A 963 18.61 -14.96 -14.94
CA PHE A 963 17.87 -14.10 -14.02
C PHE A 963 18.42 -14.25 -12.59
N ASN A 964 18.09 -13.31 -11.72
CA ASN A 964 18.33 -13.43 -10.28
C ASN A 964 16.97 -13.60 -9.59
N SER A 965 16.83 -14.58 -8.71
CA SER A 965 15.58 -14.82 -7.98
C SER A 965 15.18 -13.68 -7.04
N GLY A 966 16.09 -12.76 -6.71
CA GLY A 966 15.84 -11.69 -5.74
C GLY A 966 15.36 -12.28 -4.41
N SER A 967 14.43 -11.64 -3.70
CA SER A 967 13.88 -12.23 -2.47
C SER A 967 12.96 -13.44 -2.69
N GLN A 968 12.72 -13.87 -3.93
CA GLN A 968 11.74 -14.92 -4.23
C GLN A 968 12.29 -16.30 -3.86
N SER A 969 11.48 -17.08 -3.14
CA SER A 969 11.73 -18.51 -2.87
C SER A 969 11.07 -19.43 -3.91
N GLN A 970 10.30 -18.86 -4.82
CA GLN A 970 9.65 -19.54 -5.95
C GLN A 970 9.58 -18.59 -7.15
N VAL A 971 9.77 -19.13 -8.34
CA VAL A 971 9.61 -18.40 -9.61
C VAL A 971 8.68 -19.17 -10.53
N LEU A 972 7.85 -18.43 -11.27
CA LEU A 972 7.00 -19.01 -12.29
C LEU A 972 7.73 -18.98 -13.64
N LEU A 973 8.07 -20.16 -14.16
CA LEU A 973 8.70 -20.33 -15.47
C LEU A 973 7.66 -20.60 -16.53
N HIS A 974 7.85 -20.05 -17.72
CA HIS A 974 6.95 -20.20 -18.87
C HIS A 974 7.64 -20.70 -20.12
N CYS A 975 6.98 -21.65 -20.79
CA CYS A 975 7.13 -21.94 -22.21
C CYS A 975 5.99 -21.21 -22.95
N LEU A 976 6.25 -20.01 -23.46
CA LEU A 976 5.23 -19.13 -24.04
C LEU A 976 5.05 -19.37 -25.53
N PHE A 977 3.81 -19.53 -25.96
CA PHE A 977 3.34 -19.54 -27.34
C PHE A 977 2.65 -18.21 -27.68
N GLY A 978 3.08 -17.57 -28.76
CA GLY A 978 2.56 -16.28 -29.22
C GLY A 978 3.34 -15.09 -28.64
N GLY A 979 3.63 -15.09 -27.34
CA GLY A 979 4.57 -14.15 -26.71
C GLY A 979 4.09 -12.70 -26.71
N TYR A 980 3.05 -12.40 -25.94
CA TYR A 980 2.52 -11.05 -25.67
C TYR A 980 1.90 -10.34 -26.89
N GLY A 981 1.25 -11.11 -27.77
CA GLY A 981 0.55 -10.56 -28.94
C GLY A 981 -0.13 -11.57 -29.85
N GLY A 982 -0.19 -12.84 -29.45
CA GLY A 982 -0.91 -13.89 -30.17
C GLY A 982 -0.08 -14.61 -31.24
N GLY A 983 -0.19 -15.94 -31.31
CA GLY A 983 0.37 -16.78 -32.38
C GLY A 983 -0.62 -17.81 -32.92
N THR A 984 -0.40 -18.29 -34.13
CA THR A 984 -1.11 -19.43 -34.75
C THR A 984 -0.11 -20.46 -35.24
N GLY A 985 -0.41 -21.75 -35.17
CA GLY A 985 0.50 -22.84 -35.54
C GLY A 985 0.91 -23.67 -34.32
N THR A 986 2.11 -24.24 -34.35
CA THR A 986 2.57 -25.19 -33.33
C THR A 986 3.96 -24.84 -32.80
N ALA A 987 4.16 -24.92 -31.48
CA ALA A 987 5.47 -24.90 -30.83
C ALA A 987 5.70 -26.18 -30.02
N TYR A 988 6.92 -26.69 -30.06
CA TYR A 988 7.40 -27.80 -29.25
C TYR A 988 8.52 -27.32 -28.34
N TYR A 989 8.54 -27.79 -27.09
CA TYR A 989 9.55 -27.48 -26.08
C TYR A 989 10.09 -28.79 -25.50
N ASP A 990 11.40 -28.90 -25.37
CA ASP A 990 12.06 -30.13 -24.94
C ASP A 990 13.42 -29.83 -24.27
N ASP A 991 13.97 -30.81 -23.54
CA ASP A 991 15.26 -30.74 -22.84
C ASP A 991 15.41 -29.45 -22.00
N LEU A 992 14.40 -29.09 -21.21
CA LEU A 992 14.41 -27.87 -20.41
C LEU A 992 15.47 -27.94 -19.31
N TYR A 993 16.02 -26.79 -18.92
CA TYR A 993 16.90 -26.74 -17.76
C TYR A 993 16.72 -25.47 -16.96
N LEU A 994 16.79 -25.64 -15.64
CA LEU A 994 16.99 -24.55 -14.69
C LEU A 994 18.25 -24.85 -13.87
N GLU A 995 19.30 -24.09 -14.10
CA GLU A 995 20.60 -24.29 -13.46
C GLU A 995 20.91 -23.12 -12.53
N ALA A 996 21.30 -23.42 -11.29
CA ALA A 996 21.90 -22.42 -10.42
C ALA A 996 23.32 -22.12 -10.93
N LEU A 997 23.57 -20.86 -11.33
CA LEU A 997 24.88 -20.43 -11.83
C LEU A 997 25.85 -19.98 -10.72
N GLY A 998 25.37 -19.96 -9.47
CA GLY A 998 26.06 -19.40 -8.31
C GLY A 998 25.41 -18.10 -7.81
N GLY A 999 25.62 -17.74 -6.55
CA GLY A 999 24.94 -16.64 -5.88
C GLY A 999 23.98 -17.10 -4.77
N GLY A 1000 23.72 -16.23 -3.80
CA GLY A 1000 23.16 -16.56 -2.49
C GLY A 1000 24.23 -16.95 -1.46
N ASP A 1001 25.50 -17.00 -1.87
CA ASP A 1001 26.67 -17.18 -1.03
C ASP A 1001 27.69 -16.05 -1.25
N ILE A 1002 28.80 -16.13 -0.52
CA ILE A 1002 29.83 -15.09 -0.52
C ILE A 1002 30.50 -14.98 -1.91
N SER A 1003 30.81 -16.10 -2.57
CA SER A 1003 31.53 -16.10 -3.85
C SER A 1003 30.76 -15.36 -4.94
N GLY A 1004 29.45 -15.63 -5.09
CA GLY A 1004 28.61 -14.92 -6.06
C GLY A 1004 28.52 -13.42 -5.77
N SER A 1005 28.54 -13.02 -4.50
CA SER A 1005 28.54 -11.61 -4.11
C SER A 1005 29.86 -10.91 -4.47
N ILE A 1006 30.99 -11.59 -4.31
CA ILE A 1006 32.32 -11.07 -4.69
C ILE A 1006 32.48 -11.01 -6.21
N ASP A 1007 31.99 -12.00 -6.95
CA ASP A 1007 32.00 -11.99 -8.42
C ASP A 1007 31.22 -10.79 -8.99
N ALA A 1008 30.09 -10.42 -8.36
CA ALA A 1008 29.33 -9.24 -8.75
C ALA A 1008 30.13 -7.94 -8.54
N VAL A 1009 30.85 -7.83 -7.41
CA VAL A 1009 31.75 -6.70 -7.12
C VAL A 1009 32.90 -6.66 -8.12
N ALA A 1010 33.52 -7.81 -8.41
CA ALA A 1010 34.62 -7.91 -9.37
C ALA A 1010 34.19 -7.47 -10.78
N LYS A 1011 33.03 -7.93 -11.26
CA LYS A 1011 32.47 -7.53 -12.56
C LYS A 1011 32.18 -6.03 -12.62
N PHE A 1012 31.56 -5.48 -11.58
CA PHE A 1012 31.30 -4.05 -11.51
C PHE A 1012 32.61 -3.23 -11.52
N HIS A 1013 33.59 -3.65 -10.73
CA HIS A 1013 34.89 -2.97 -10.65
C HIS A 1013 35.67 -3.05 -11.97
N ALA A 1014 35.66 -4.22 -12.62
CA ALA A 1014 36.28 -4.40 -13.94
C ALA A 1014 35.58 -3.55 -15.02
N ALA A 1015 34.26 -3.41 -14.96
CA ALA A 1015 33.51 -2.54 -15.87
C ALA A 1015 33.81 -1.04 -15.63
N ALA A 1016 34.09 -0.64 -14.38
CA ALA A 1016 34.53 0.71 -14.04
C ALA A 1016 35.99 1.00 -14.44
N GLY A 1017 36.84 -0.04 -14.53
CA GLY A 1017 38.23 0.02 -15.00
C GLY A 1017 38.44 -0.25 -16.49
N ALA A 1018 37.41 -0.75 -17.19
CA ALA A 1018 37.37 -0.69 -18.64
C ALA A 1018 37.29 0.79 -19.03
N PRO A 1019 38.01 1.25 -20.09
CA PRO A 1019 37.74 2.58 -20.60
C PRO A 1019 36.24 2.64 -20.82
N PRO A 1020 35.55 3.69 -20.34
CA PRO A 1020 34.16 3.86 -20.69
C PRO A 1020 34.13 3.69 -22.21
N VAL A 1021 33.22 2.86 -22.73
CA VAL A 1021 32.71 3.19 -24.04
C VAL A 1021 32.04 4.53 -23.77
N ALA A 1022 32.83 5.59 -23.94
CA ALA A 1022 32.33 6.93 -23.99
C ALA A 1022 31.16 6.78 -24.95
N VAL A 1023 29.96 7.12 -24.49
CA VAL A 1023 29.09 7.81 -25.42
C VAL A 1023 29.96 8.99 -25.82
N LYS A 1024 30.66 8.85 -26.96
CA LYS A 1024 31.43 9.94 -27.54
C LYS A 1024 30.44 11.08 -27.47
N GLU A 1025 30.81 12.15 -26.78
CA GLU A 1025 30.19 13.43 -27.07
C GLU A 1025 30.33 13.55 -28.58
N ILE A 1026 29.22 13.39 -29.31
CA ILE A 1026 29.27 13.47 -30.76
C ILE A 1026 29.57 14.95 -30.96
N VAL A 1027 30.83 15.28 -31.24
CA VAL A 1027 31.22 16.60 -31.71
C VAL A 1027 30.56 16.73 -33.07
N ARG A 1028 29.29 17.17 -33.05
CA ARG A 1028 28.47 17.27 -34.24
C ARG A 1028 29.01 18.42 -35.09
N LYS A 1029 29.46 18.10 -36.29
CA LYS A 1029 29.88 19.08 -37.30
C LYS A 1029 28.69 19.94 -37.71
N ASN A 1030 27.47 19.38 -37.68
CA ASN A 1030 26.24 20.09 -38.01
C ASN A 1030 25.47 20.37 -36.71
N LYS A 1031 25.53 21.61 -36.23
CA LYS A 1031 24.80 22.03 -35.03
C LYS A 1031 23.28 22.03 -35.31
N PRO A 1032 22.47 21.23 -34.60
CA PRO A 1032 21.01 21.27 -34.71
C PRO A 1032 20.45 22.67 -34.47
N ASP A 1033 19.53 23.11 -35.33
CA ASP A 1033 18.65 24.24 -35.00
C ASP A 1033 17.51 23.70 -34.09
N PRO A 1034 17.41 24.13 -32.83
CA PRO A 1034 16.43 23.61 -31.89
C PRO A 1034 14.98 23.74 -32.37
N ALA A 1035 14.63 24.83 -33.07
CA ALA A 1035 13.26 25.06 -33.53
C ALA A 1035 12.90 24.14 -34.70
N VAL A 1036 13.87 23.85 -35.59
CA VAL A 1036 13.71 22.86 -36.67
C VAL A 1036 13.61 21.45 -36.10
N HIS A 1037 14.42 21.13 -35.09
CA HIS A 1037 14.41 19.82 -34.44
C HIS A 1037 13.12 19.55 -33.67
N GLU A 1038 12.57 20.55 -32.98
CA GLU A 1038 11.29 20.42 -32.28
C GLU A 1038 10.14 20.13 -33.26
N ARG A 1039 10.04 20.90 -34.35
CA ARG A 1039 9.03 20.66 -35.39
C ARG A 1039 9.23 19.34 -36.11
N GLY A 1040 10.49 19.00 -36.43
CA GLY A 1040 10.85 17.73 -37.06
C GLY A 1040 10.55 16.53 -36.18
N LEU A 1041 10.82 16.62 -34.87
CA LEU A 1041 10.46 15.61 -33.87
C LEU A 1041 8.95 15.44 -33.77
N ALA A 1042 8.17 16.53 -33.81
CA ALA A 1042 6.71 16.44 -33.79
C ALA A 1042 6.18 15.66 -35.01
N VAL A 1043 6.71 15.92 -36.21
CA VAL A 1043 6.37 15.17 -37.43
C VAL A 1043 6.86 13.71 -37.32
N TYR A 1044 8.05 13.48 -36.77
CA TYR A 1044 8.60 12.13 -36.56
C TYR A 1044 7.70 11.29 -35.64
N ASN A 1045 7.29 11.84 -34.50
CA ASN A 1045 6.42 11.18 -33.52
C ASN A 1045 5.02 10.92 -34.07
N MET A 1046 4.54 11.76 -34.98
CA MET A 1046 3.23 11.59 -35.58
C MET A 1046 3.23 10.54 -36.70
N THR A 1047 4.30 10.51 -37.52
CA THR A 1047 4.24 9.82 -38.83
C THR A 1047 5.31 8.74 -39.00
N CYS A 1048 6.50 8.89 -38.42
CA CYS A 1048 7.65 8.01 -38.70
C CYS A 1048 7.93 6.99 -37.58
N ILE A 1049 7.61 7.34 -36.32
CA ILE A 1049 8.00 6.58 -35.13
C ILE A 1049 7.40 5.16 -35.09
N ALA A 1050 6.22 4.96 -35.67
CA ALA A 1050 5.54 3.67 -35.66
C ALA A 1050 6.34 2.58 -36.42
N CYS A 1051 7.09 2.98 -37.45
CA CYS A 1051 7.93 2.07 -38.22
C CYS A 1051 9.40 2.13 -37.76
N HIS A 1052 9.91 3.32 -37.43
CA HIS A 1052 11.34 3.52 -37.19
C HIS A 1052 11.76 3.54 -35.70
N GLY A 1053 10.79 3.53 -34.77
CA GLY A 1053 11.02 3.50 -33.33
C GLY A 1053 11.52 4.84 -32.75
N PRO A 1054 11.42 5.06 -31.43
CA PRO A 1054 11.86 6.30 -30.78
C PRO A 1054 13.39 6.53 -30.87
N ASP A 1055 14.16 5.46 -31.03
CA ASP A 1055 15.62 5.50 -31.17
C ASP A 1055 16.09 5.39 -32.63
N GLY A 1056 15.17 5.43 -33.59
CA GLY A 1056 15.50 5.41 -35.02
C GLY A 1056 16.08 4.09 -35.52
N LYS A 1057 16.09 3.02 -34.72
CA LYS A 1057 16.68 1.74 -35.12
C LYS A 1057 15.79 0.87 -35.99
N GLY A 1058 14.55 1.29 -36.19
CA GLY A 1058 13.56 0.50 -36.92
C GLY A 1058 13.21 -0.79 -36.20
N VAL A 1059 12.50 -1.65 -36.91
CA VAL A 1059 12.14 -2.99 -36.45
C VAL A 1059 12.98 -3.96 -37.26
N ALA A 1060 13.91 -4.67 -36.60
CA ALA A 1060 14.83 -5.58 -37.27
C ALA A 1060 14.08 -6.54 -38.22
N GLY A 1061 14.54 -6.63 -39.47
CA GLY A 1061 13.91 -7.44 -40.53
C GLY A 1061 12.62 -6.89 -41.14
N ALA A 1062 11.99 -5.85 -40.55
CA ALA A 1062 10.75 -5.25 -41.05
C ALA A 1062 10.95 -3.80 -41.52
N PHE A 1063 11.45 -2.92 -40.68
CA PHE A 1063 11.68 -1.51 -41.04
C PHE A 1063 13.15 -1.15 -40.80
N PRO A 1064 13.84 -0.57 -41.80
CA PRO A 1064 15.26 -0.29 -41.68
C PRO A 1064 15.55 0.74 -40.57
N PRO A 1065 16.72 0.66 -39.92
CA PRO A 1065 17.19 1.74 -39.08
C PRO A 1065 17.36 3.01 -39.92
N LEU A 1066 16.95 4.14 -39.35
CA LEU A 1066 17.30 5.49 -39.79
C LEU A 1066 18.58 5.97 -39.11
N ASP A 1067 18.83 5.53 -37.87
CA ASP A 1067 20.08 5.79 -37.16
C ASP A 1067 21.26 5.07 -37.83
N GLY A 1068 22.30 5.83 -38.16
CA GLY A 1068 23.51 5.34 -38.84
C GLY A 1068 23.29 4.89 -40.29
N SER A 1069 22.10 5.12 -40.87
CA SER A 1069 21.77 4.64 -42.22
C SER A 1069 22.46 5.46 -43.30
N PRO A 1070 23.13 4.84 -44.31
CA PRO A 1070 23.71 5.56 -45.45
C PRO A 1070 22.67 6.30 -46.30
N PHE A 1071 21.43 5.81 -46.37
CA PHE A 1071 20.33 6.48 -47.06
C PHE A 1071 19.89 7.76 -46.34
N VAL A 1072 20.10 7.82 -45.02
CA VAL A 1072 19.81 9.00 -44.21
C VAL A 1072 21.00 9.95 -44.16
N THR A 1073 22.21 9.45 -43.98
CA THR A 1073 23.41 10.29 -43.74
C THR A 1073 24.16 10.69 -45.01
N GLY A 1074 23.89 10.01 -46.14
CA GLY A 1074 24.44 10.32 -47.46
C GLY A 1074 23.81 11.56 -48.12
N ASP A 1075 23.53 11.46 -49.43
CA ASP A 1075 22.95 12.56 -50.22
C ASP A 1075 21.68 13.13 -49.57
N PRO A 1076 21.63 14.43 -49.23
CA PRO A 1076 20.47 15.06 -48.59
C PRO A 1076 19.16 14.96 -49.37
N SER A 1077 19.22 14.73 -50.68
CA SER A 1077 18.03 14.57 -51.51
C SER A 1077 17.37 13.19 -51.36
N VAL A 1078 18.11 12.15 -50.95
CA VAL A 1078 17.62 10.77 -50.84
C VAL A 1078 16.50 10.62 -49.81
N PRO A 1079 16.66 11.02 -48.53
CA PRO A 1079 15.59 10.84 -47.55
C PRO A 1079 14.34 11.66 -47.88
N ALA A 1080 14.49 12.86 -48.47
CA ALA A 1080 13.35 13.65 -48.95
C ALA A 1080 12.64 12.97 -50.14
N ARG A 1081 13.38 12.40 -51.10
CA ARG A 1081 12.80 11.61 -52.20
C ARG A 1081 12.02 10.40 -51.69
N VAL A 1082 12.58 9.68 -50.71
CA VAL A 1082 11.93 8.52 -50.09
C VAL A 1082 10.65 8.92 -49.36
N VAL A 1083 10.64 10.04 -48.63
CA VAL A 1083 9.42 10.55 -47.98
C VAL A 1083 8.35 10.96 -49.02
N ILE A 1084 8.75 11.61 -50.12
CA ILE A 1084 7.81 12.09 -51.16
C ILE A 1084 7.24 10.96 -52.01
N LEU A 1085 8.08 10.01 -52.44
CA LEU A 1085 7.73 9.00 -53.44
C LEU A 1085 7.53 7.60 -52.88
N GLY A 1086 7.92 7.37 -51.64
CA GLY A 1086 7.99 6.04 -51.05
C GLY A 1086 9.17 5.22 -51.59
N LEU A 1087 9.39 4.07 -50.98
CA LEU A 1087 10.48 3.15 -51.30
C LEU A 1087 9.97 1.71 -51.20
N GLN A 1088 10.27 0.90 -52.22
CA GLN A 1088 9.87 -0.50 -52.33
C GLN A 1088 11.02 -1.38 -52.85
N GLY A 1089 10.93 -2.68 -52.55
CA GLY A 1089 11.92 -3.68 -52.96
C GLY A 1089 13.04 -3.88 -51.94
N PRO A 1090 13.91 -4.89 -52.11
CA PRO A 1090 14.96 -5.16 -51.15
C PRO A 1090 15.94 -4.00 -51.09
N ILE A 1091 16.03 -3.34 -49.95
CA ILE A 1091 17.10 -2.40 -49.62
C ILE A 1091 18.04 -3.06 -48.61
N GLU A 1092 19.32 -2.70 -48.63
CA GLU A 1092 20.28 -3.18 -47.65
C GLU A 1092 20.77 -2.01 -46.80
N VAL A 1093 20.56 -2.08 -45.48
CA VAL A 1093 21.01 -1.07 -44.52
C VAL A 1093 21.80 -1.77 -43.43
N ALA A 1094 23.04 -1.34 -43.20
CA ALA A 1094 23.95 -1.94 -42.21
C ALA A 1094 24.11 -3.48 -42.34
N GLY A 1095 24.14 -3.99 -43.58
CA GLY A 1095 24.31 -5.42 -43.86
C GLY A 1095 23.05 -6.27 -43.69
N GLN A 1096 21.89 -5.66 -43.39
CA GLN A 1096 20.60 -6.34 -43.31
C GLN A 1096 19.69 -5.95 -44.48
N LYS A 1097 18.97 -6.94 -45.04
CA LYS A 1097 18.00 -6.72 -46.13
C LYS A 1097 16.61 -6.45 -45.58
N PHE A 1098 15.95 -5.44 -46.12
CA PHE A 1098 14.58 -5.04 -45.79
C PHE A 1098 13.74 -5.00 -47.06
N GLU A 1099 12.58 -5.66 -47.06
CA GLU A 1099 11.68 -5.74 -48.22
C GLU A 1099 10.36 -5.01 -48.01
N SER A 1100 10.16 -4.40 -46.83
CA SER A 1100 8.94 -3.65 -46.54
C SER A 1100 8.79 -2.41 -47.39
N ILE A 1101 7.54 -2.12 -47.74
CA ILE A 1101 7.18 -0.92 -48.49
C ILE A 1101 7.08 0.26 -47.52
N MET A 1102 7.83 1.33 -47.79
CA MET A 1102 7.59 2.64 -47.20
C MET A 1102 6.69 3.42 -48.17
N PRO A 1103 5.38 3.57 -47.90
CA PRO A 1103 4.51 4.34 -48.78
C PRO A 1103 4.91 5.84 -48.78
N PRO A 1104 4.63 6.56 -49.87
CA PRO A 1104 4.83 8.01 -49.92
C PRO A 1104 3.98 8.71 -48.84
N LEU A 1105 4.56 9.66 -48.14
CA LEU A 1105 3.87 10.48 -47.14
C LEU A 1105 3.34 11.75 -47.81
N THR A 1106 2.24 11.60 -48.55
CA THR A 1106 1.69 12.65 -49.43
C THR A 1106 1.14 13.87 -48.70
N ASP A 1107 0.75 13.71 -47.44
CA ASP A 1107 0.10 14.77 -46.65
C ASP A 1107 1.08 15.76 -46.01
N LEU A 1108 2.38 15.45 -46.07
CA LEU A 1108 3.41 16.34 -45.53
C LEU A 1108 3.75 17.46 -46.52
N LYS A 1109 3.71 18.70 -46.02
CA LYS A 1109 4.16 19.90 -46.73
C LYS A 1109 5.69 19.97 -46.80
N ASP A 1110 6.22 20.79 -47.70
CA ASP A 1110 7.65 20.83 -47.99
C ASP A 1110 8.51 21.27 -46.78
N ASP A 1111 7.99 22.15 -45.94
CA ASP A 1111 8.58 22.56 -44.66
C ASP A 1111 8.59 21.41 -43.64
N GLN A 1112 7.48 20.67 -43.52
CA GLN A 1112 7.39 19.52 -42.62
C GLN A 1112 8.32 18.37 -43.02
N ILE A 1113 8.48 18.11 -44.33
CA ILE A 1113 9.44 17.13 -44.86
C ILE A 1113 10.87 17.60 -44.58
N ALA A 1114 11.17 18.89 -44.80
CA ALA A 1114 12.49 19.45 -44.52
C ALA A 1114 12.84 19.34 -43.03
N ASP A 1115 11.90 19.65 -42.14
CA ASP A 1115 12.08 19.58 -40.69
C ASP A 1115 12.29 18.13 -40.22
N VAL A 1116 11.46 17.17 -40.63
CA VAL A 1116 11.58 15.76 -40.19
C VAL A 1116 12.83 15.08 -40.76
N VAL A 1117 13.18 15.36 -42.01
CA VAL A 1117 14.41 14.85 -42.64
C VAL A 1117 15.63 15.46 -41.95
N THR A 1118 15.61 16.75 -41.62
CA THR A 1118 16.70 17.41 -40.87
C THR A 1118 16.84 16.81 -39.48
N TYR A 1119 15.73 16.61 -38.76
CA TYR A 1119 15.71 15.97 -37.45
C TYR A 1119 16.36 14.58 -37.51
N VAL A 1120 15.90 13.71 -38.42
CA VAL A 1120 16.44 12.35 -38.57
C VAL A 1120 17.92 12.35 -38.98
N ARG A 1121 18.35 13.29 -39.83
CA ARG A 1121 19.76 13.46 -40.28
C ARG A 1121 20.71 13.97 -39.21
N GLN A 1122 20.18 14.54 -38.14
CA GLN A 1122 20.97 15.19 -37.08
C GLN A 1122 20.64 14.64 -35.68
N THR A 1123 19.96 13.50 -35.59
CA THR A 1123 19.58 12.86 -34.33
C THR A 1123 20.25 11.49 -34.21
N TRP A 1124 20.36 10.99 -32.98
CA TRP A 1124 21.06 9.75 -32.66
C TRP A 1124 22.55 9.81 -33.07
N SER A 1125 23.07 8.79 -33.76
CA SER A 1125 24.43 8.77 -34.29
C SER A 1125 24.60 9.58 -35.57
N ASN A 1126 23.51 10.08 -36.17
CA ASN A 1126 23.56 10.84 -37.41
C ASN A 1126 24.08 12.27 -37.17
N ASP A 1127 25.03 12.69 -38.01
CA ASP A 1127 25.59 14.06 -38.05
C ASP A 1127 25.75 14.51 -39.51
N ALA A 1128 24.62 14.71 -40.18
CA ALA A 1128 24.58 15.13 -41.58
C ALA A 1128 23.96 16.54 -41.74
N PRO A 1129 24.26 17.26 -42.85
CA PRO A 1129 23.69 18.60 -43.09
C PRO A 1129 22.16 18.60 -43.14
N ALA A 1130 21.56 19.71 -42.70
CA ALA A 1130 20.12 19.94 -42.76
C ALA A 1130 19.60 19.97 -44.20
N VAL A 1131 18.31 19.66 -44.36
CA VAL A 1131 17.57 19.76 -45.61
C VAL A 1131 16.60 20.94 -45.50
N THR A 1132 16.64 21.85 -46.47
CA THR A 1132 15.79 23.04 -46.48
C THR A 1132 14.49 22.78 -47.25
N ALA A 1133 13.44 23.55 -46.94
CA ALA A 1133 12.17 23.47 -47.66
C ALA A 1133 12.32 23.72 -49.17
N ASP A 1134 13.26 24.59 -49.59
CA ASP A 1134 13.52 24.85 -51.00
C ASP A 1134 14.17 23.64 -51.71
N THR A 1135 15.03 22.89 -51.01
CA THR A 1135 15.55 21.61 -51.52
C THR A 1135 14.41 20.61 -51.72
N VAL A 1136 13.47 20.52 -50.78
CA VAL A 1136 12.29 19.65 -50.90
C VAL A 1136 11.40 20.08 -52.08
N LYS A 1137 11.16 21.38 -52.27
CA LYS A 1137 10.42 21.93 -53.43
C LYS A 1137 11.06 21.56 -54.76
N GLN A 1138 12.39 21.69 -54.87
CA GLN A 1138 13.12 21.32 -56.09
C GLN A 1138 13.02 19.82 -56.37
N ILE A 1139 13.08 18.99 -55.33
CA ILE A 1139 12.89 17.54 -55.45
C ILE A 1139 11.47 17.24 -55.92
N ARG A 1140 10.45 17.84 -55.30
CA ARG A 1140 9.05 17.64 -55.69
C ARG A 1140 8.78 18.12 -57.12
N ALA A 1141 9.38 19.22 -57.56
CA ALA A 1141 9.26 19.69 -58.95
C ALA A 1141 9.92 18.75 -59.96
N LYS A 1142 11.09 18.19 -59.63
CA LYS A 1142 11.86 17.29 -60.51
C LYS A 1142 11.31 15.87 -60.53
N TRP A 1143 10.82 15.37 -59.39
CA TRP A 1143 10.49 13.96 -59.17
C TRP A 1143 9.01 13.70 -58.86
N GLY A 1144 8.19 14.73 -58.58
CA GLY A 1144 6.81 14.57 -58.12
C GLY A 1144 5.89 13.83 -59.11
N ASN A 1145 6.24 13.78 -60.39
CA ASN A 1145 5.49 13.04 -61.42
C ASN A 1145 6.05 11.63 -61.70
N HIS A 1146 6.92 11.09 -60.85
CA HIS A 1146 7.55 9.77 -61.04
C HIS A 1146 6.53 8.61 -61.09
N GLY A 1147 5.37 8.76 -60.44
CA GLY A 1147 4.21 7.86 -60.57
C GLY A 1147 4.38 6.44 -60.03
N LYS A 1148 5.58 6.07 -59.57
CA LYS A 1148 5.91 4.77 -58.94
C LYS A 1148 6.82 5.01 -57.72
N MET A 1149 6.74 4.12 -56.73
CA MET A 1149 7.65 4.13 -55.59
C MET A 1149 9.08 3.83 -56.04
N LEU A 1150 10.06 4.45 -55.35
CA LEU A 1150 11.47 4.27 -55.66
C LEU A 1150 11.94 2.86 -55.30
N THR A 1151 13.01 2.41 -55.95
CA THR A 1151 13.74 1.17 -55.64
C THR A 1151 15.17 1.50 -55.22
N ALA A 1152 15.85 0.59 -54.53
CA ALA A 1152 17.23 0.81 -54.07
C ALA A 1152 18.21 1.28 -55.18
N PRO A 1153 18.14 0.76 -56.43
CA PRO A 1153 18.96 1.26 -57.53
C PRO A 1153 18.67 2.71 -57.95
N GLU A 1154 17.45 3.20 -57.80
CA GLU A 1154 17.04 4.58 -58.17
C GLU A 1154 17.44 5.63 -57.11
N LEU A 1155 17.92 5.17 -55.94
CA LEU A 1155 18.46 6.01 -54.88
C LEU A 1155 19.97 6.25 -55.00
N LYS A 1156 20.66 5.53 -55.89
CA LYS A 1156 22.08 5.74 -56.25
C LYS A 1156 22.18 6.75 -57.39
#